data_AF-A0A4R7HYI1-F1
#
_entry.id   AF-A0A4R7HYI1-F1
#
_cell.length_a   1.000
_cell.length_b   1.000
_cell.length_c   1.000
_cell.angle_alpha   90.00
_cell.angle_beta   90.00
_cell.angle_gamma   90.00
#
_symmetry.space_group_name_H-M   'P 1'
#
loop_
_entity.id
_entity.type
_entity.pdbx_description
1 polymer ?
#
loop_
_entity_poly.entity_id
_entity_poly.type
_entity_poly.pdbx_seq_one_letter_code
_entity_poly.pdbx_strand_id
1 'polypeptide(L)'
;MIEDPSTSPQRSRRLLAVLTMMATFVVATIAGVAGAPGTASAGGPADDDWLGVVNTYRAMSGLAPVTANAQWSAEGQAHSNYMLLNGISHDEVPGRAGYTAGGDVAGNSGNVAVSSSINAKARNHIDLWMTGPFHAIGILRHNLKVSGFGLATSSNTPTPWASAGTLDVIRGIDTSIPRPSTPITFPGNGATVPLNAFITEFPNPMTLCGWSGSAGLPLIAMMPNDVTNASATITGPNGPIDTCVLHKGNTGADGTAQAILDGDNAVIVMPRTVLPNGAYNVTVNSNGGAVSWQFEVDTSADLMATPAPLPDTEPSAAPVNFEPVDPFRLVDTRKGQGATRIRSGQTVKINAASADVAAISANFVAVNSSKAGHLTVFNCSSKVPEVSTLGYTPGTSVANQAIVPLEQGKFCIYAHASVDVIVDVNGYYRPGTESAEFTPLDPKRLYDSRETKRLKAGVERKIRITGTVGGPPVGADAVALNVTAVRGAGAGHLQVYPCGATSSLQTSAVNYVPGEARPNSVVVGTDSQGQVCAKALTDLDITVDVTGYFDTGAGYEFTALDPIRLFDSRKAFSGLNEVTKGQRVRAGQVVKLQVAGERGIPSNAKAASVNVTVTQPTAGLHVTVFPCGSQPSTSNLNAGAGQTVANGAMVKLSSKGQVCVTSLKDTHLIVDINGVWS
;
A
#
# COMPACT_ATOMS: atom_id res chain seq x y z
N MET A 1 -32.34 22.34 42.60
CA MET A 1 -31.87 22.55 43.98
C MET A 1 -30.77 21.52 44.24
N ILE A 2 -29.52 21.99 44.17
CA ILE A 2 -28.28 21.51 44.85
C ILE A 2 -27.88 20.06 44.55
N GLU A 3 -26.96 19.79 43.60
CA GLU A 3 -25.47 19.92 43.61
C GLU A 3 -24.72 18.73 44.26
N ASP A 4 -23.82 18.16 43.44
CA ASP A 4 -22.68 17.26 43.71
C ASP A 4 -21.64 17.92 44.66
N PRO A 5 -20.71 17.21 45.35
CA PRO A 5 -19.45 16.85 44.69
C PRO A 5 -18.78 15.53 45.15
N SER A 6 -18.20 14.87 44.15
CA SER A 6 -16.95 14.08 44.11
C SER A 6 -15.99 14.10 45.32
N THR A 7 -15.27 12.98 45.53
CA THR A 7 -13.78 12.97 45.63
C THR A 7 -13.21 11.54 45.77
N SER A 8 -12.36 11.17 44.82
CA SER A 8 -11.27 10.18 44.96
C SER A 8 -9.97 10.99 44.85
N PRO A 9 -8.93 10.75 45.66
CA PRO A 9 -7.84 9.88 45.18
C PRO A 9 -7.07 9.13 46.30
N GLN A 10 -6.50 7.96 46.00
CA GLN A 10 -5.04 7.77 46.04
C GLN A 10 -4.62 6.30 45.84
N ARG A 11 -3.61 6.15 44.98
CA ARG A 11 -2.77 4.97 44.77
C ARG A 11 -2.05 4.59 46.07
N SER A 12 -1.98 3.30 46.38
CA SER A 12 -0.86 2.76 47.17
C SER A 12 -0.31 1.49 46.52
N ARG A 13 0.99 1.54 46.21
CA ARG A 13 1.83 0.40 45.85
C ARG A 13 2.11 -0.41 47.12
N ARG A 14 2.02 -1.73 47.06
CA ARG A 14 2.82 -2.64 47.89
C ARG A 14 3.39 -3.79 47.04
N LEU A 15 4.67 -4.01 47.25
CA LEU A 15 5.56 -5.02 46.67
C LEU A 15 5.54 -6.31 47.51
N LEU A 16 6.16 -7.37 46.93
CA LEU A 16 6.59 -8.67 47.47
C LEU A 16 5.50 -9.77 47.55
N ALA A 17 5.73 -11.04 47.18
CA ALA A 17 6.98 -11.78 47.04
C ALA A 17 6.88 -12.92 46.01
N VAL A 18 8.06 -13.29 45.52
CA VAL A 18 8.38 -14.47 44.71
C VAL A 18 8.11 -15.76 45.49
N LEU A 19 7.45 -16.73 44.87
CA LEU A 19 7.60 -18.14 45.22
C LEU A 19 7.70 -18.99 43.95
N THR A 20 8.85 -19.64 43.83
CA THR A 20 9.24 -20.61 42.82
C THR A 20 8.44 -21.90 43.01
N MET A 21 7.76 -22.39 41.97
CA MET A 21 7.38 -23.79 41.89
C MET A 21 7.58 -24.28 40.45
N MET A 22 8.63 -25.08 40.25
CA MET A 22 8.84 -25.86 39.05
C MET A 22 7.75 -26.94 38.96
N ALA A 23 6.99 -26.93 37.88
CA ALA A 23 6.23 -28.08 37.42
C ALA A 23 6.50 -28.26 35.92
N THR A 24 7.28 -29.28 35.61
CA THR A 24 7.46 -29.82 34.26
C THR A 24 6.14 -30.40 33.76
N PHE A 25 5.52 -29.73 32.79
CA PHE A 25 4.53 -30.33 31.91
C PHE A 25 5.14 -30.46 30.51
N VAL A 26 5.33 -31.71 30.09
CA VAL A 26 5.58 -32.07 28.70
C VAL A 26 4.29 -31.82 27.92
N VAL A 27 4.25 -30.75 27.13
CA VAL A 27 3.19 -30.53 26.14
C VAL A 27 3.73 -30.97 24.80
N ALA A 28 3.23 -32.10 24.30
CA ALA A 28 3.43 -32.52 22.92
C ALA A 28 2.78 -31.49 22.00
N THR A 29 3.60 -30.82 21.20
CA THR A 29 3.14 -29.95 20.11
C THR A 29 2.55 -30.81 19.00
N ILE A 30 1.24 -31.00 19.00
CA ILE A 30 0.53 -31.38 17.78
C ILE A 30 0.44 -30.10 16.95
N ALA A 31 1.28 -30.02 15.92
CA ALA A 31 1.20 -28.98 14.91
C ALA A 31 -0.13 -29.12 14.16
N GLY A 32 -1.14 -28.37 14.60
CA GLY A 32 -2.30 -28.06 13.78
C GLY A 32 -1.83 -27.14 12.66
N VAL A 33 -1.73 -27.67 11.45
CA VAL A 33 -1.45 -26.89 10.24
C VAL A 33 -2.56 -25.86 10.10
N ALA A 34 -2.25 -24.59 10.37
CA ALA A 34 -3.10 -23.49 9.96
C ALA A 34 -3.24 -23.55 8.43
N GLY A 35 -4.46 -23.79 7.95
CA GLY A 35 -4.76 -23.81 6.53
C GLY A 35 -4.29 -22.50 5.89
N ALA A 36 -3.47 -22.61 4.86
CA ALA A 36 -3.10 -21.48 4.02
C ALA A 36 -4.38 -20.78 3.50
N PRO A 37 -4.38 -19.45 3.32
CA PRO A 37 -5.54 -18.76 2.77
C PRO A 37 -5.88 -19.36 1.40
N GLY A 38 -7.14 -19.78 1.26
CA GLY A 38 -7.70 -20.32 0.03
C GLY A 38 -7.50 -19.32 -1.11
N THR A 39 -7.06 -19.83 -2.25
CA THR A 39 -6.78 -19.05 -3.45
C THR A 39 -8.08 -18.52 -4.05
N ALA A 40 -8.15 -17.21 -4.33
CA ALA A 40 -9.14 -16.67 -5.26
C ALA A 40 -8.90 -17.29 -6.66
N SER A 41 -9.86 -18.10 -7.09
CA SER A 41 -9.89 -18.71 -8.42
C SER A 41 -10.37 -17.68 -9.45
N ALA A 42 -10.46 -18.05 -10.72
CA ALA A 42 -11.09 -17.21 -11.74
C ALA A 42 -12.58 -16.91 -11.45
N GLY A 43 -13.21 -17.61 -10.49
CA GLY A 43 -14.60 -17.42 -10.06
C GLY A 43 -14.76 -16.87 -8.63
N GLY A 44 -13.91 -15.92 -8.21
CA GLY A 44 -14.02 -15.27 -6.89
C GLY A 44 -13.47 -16.08 -5.71
N PRO A 45 -13.71 -15.63 -4.46
CA PRO A 45 -13.28 -16.33 -3.24
C PRO A 45 -14.11 -17.60 -3.04
N ALA A 46 -13.50 -18.63 -2.44
CA ALA A 46 -14.23 -19.83 -2.05
C ALA A 46 -15.26 -19.51 -0.96
N ASP A 47 -16.38 -20.24 -0.91
CA ASP A 47 -17.46 -19.96 0.05
C ASP A 47 -17.04 -20.08 1.53
N ASP A 48 -15.98 -20.84 1.82
CA ASP A 48 -15.41 -20.97 3.17
C ASP A 48 -14.33 -19.90 3.48
N ASP A 49 -13.88 -19.14 2.47
CA ASP A 49 -12.91 -18.05 2.63
C ASP A 49 -13.60 -16.76 3.06
N TRP A 50 -13.91 -16.68 4.36
CA TRP A 50 -14.59 -15.52 4.94
C TRP A 50 -13.87 -14.19 4.63
N LEU A 51 -12.54 -14.18 4.65
CA LEU A 51 -11.74 -12.97 4.48
C LEU A 51 -11.78 -12.51 3.02
N GLY A 52 -11.68 -13.45 2.08
CA GLY A 52 -11.88 -13.20 0.66
C GLY A 52 -13.27 -12.65 0.37
N VAL A 53 -14.32 -13.26 0.92
CA VAL A 53 -15.72 -12.80 0.75
C VAL A 53 -15.92 -11.38 1.27
N VAL A 54 -15.53 -11.09 2.52
CA VAL A 54 -15.60 -9.74 3.11
C VAL A 54 -14.83 -8.73 2.26
N ASN A 55 -13.60 -9.06 1.88
CA ASN A 55 -12.77 -8.14 1.10
C ASN A 55 -13.29 -7.94 -0.32
N THR A 56 -13.99 -8.90 -0.91
CA THR A 56 -14.67 -8.72 -2.19
C THR A 56 -15.81 -7.72 -2.08
N TYR A 57 -16.69 -7.86 -1.08
CA TYR A 57 -17.76 -6.86 -0.86
C TYR A 57 -17.20 -5.46 -0.58
N ARG A 58 -16.13 -5.37 0.21
CA ARG A 58 -15.44 -4.10 0.45
C ARG A 58 -14.87 -3.52 -0.84
N ALA A 59 -14.20 -4.33 -1.65
CA ALA A 59 -13.63 -3.90 -2.93
C ALA A 59 -14.70 -3.47 -3.93
N MET A 60 -15.87 -4.14 -3.98
CA MET A 60 -17.03 -3.72 -4.78
C MET A 60 -17.45 -2.28 -4.46
N SER A 61 -17.36 -1.88 -3.19
CA SER A 61 -17.66 -0.51 -2.72
C SER A 61 -16.45 0.44 -2.73
N GLY A 62 -15.35 0.06 -3.40
CA GLY A 62 -14.14 0.89 -3.51
C GLY A 62 -13.32 1.00 -2.22
N LEU A 63 -13.50 0.07 -1.28
CA LEU A 63 -12.86 0.11 0.03
C LEU A 63 -11.59 -0.76 0.07
N ALA A 64 -10.64 -0.31 0.89
CA ALA A 64 -9.45 -1.10 1.18
C ALA A 64 -9.80 -2.41 1.92
N PRO A 65 -9.07 -3.52 1.67
CA PRO A 65 -9.29 -4.77 2.37
C PRO A 65 -8.97 -4.66 3.87
N VAL A 66 -9.64 -5.48 4.67
CA VAL A 66 -9.29 -5.75 6.06
C VAL A 66 -8.30 -6.91 6.15
N THR A 67 -7.57 -6.95 7.27
CA THR A 67 -6.69 -8.07 7.64
C THR A 67 -7.32 -8.91 8.74
N ALA A 68 -7.03 -10.22 8.75
CA ALA A 68 -7.54 -11.13 9.76
C ALA A 68 -6.75 -11.04 11.08
N ASN A 69 -7.48 -11.06 12.20
CA ASN A 69 -6.93 -11.28 13.53
C ASN A 69 -7.34 -12.67 14.03
N ALA A 70 -6.35 -13.55 14.19
CA ALA A 70 -6.57 -14.94 14.58
C ALA A 70 -7.20 -15.09 15.98
N GLN A 71 -6.86 -14.21 16.92
CA GLN A 71 -7.46 -14.23 18.25
C GLN A 71 -8.94 -13.86 18.18
N TRP A 72 -9.29 -12.79 17.46
CA TRP A 72 -10.69 -12.36 17.32
C TRP A 72 -11.52 -13.39 16.54
N SER A 73 -10.92 -14.10 15.58
CA SER A 73 -11.56 -15.25 14.93
C SER A 73 -11.88 -16.38 15.91
N ALA A 74 -10.96 -16.73 16.81
CA ALA A 74 -11.20 -17.74 17.83
C ALA A 74 -12.30 -17.32 18.83
N GLU A 75 -12.31 -16.04 19.22
CA GLU A 75 -13.35 -15.46 20.07
C GLU A 75 -14.72 -15.45 19.36
N GLY A 76 -14.78 -15.06 18.09
CA GLY A 76 -16.01 -15.14 17.28
C GLY A 76 -16.52 -16.58 17.14
N GLN A 77 -15.62 -17.56 17.05
CA GLN A 77 -16.03 -18.97 17.00
C GLN A 77 -16.60 -19.43 18.35
N ALA A 78 -16.03 -18.96 19.48
CA ALA A 78 -16.60 -19.22 20.79
C ALA A 78 -18.03 -18.65 20.90
N HIS A 79 -18.25 -17.42 20.41
CA HIS A 79 -19.58 -16.81 20.39
C HIS A 79 -20.58 -17.56 19.49
N SER A 80 -20.12 -18.00 18.32
CA SER A 80 -20.93 -18.83 17.42
C SER A 80 -21.35 -20.15 18.09
N ASN A 81 -20.46 -20.79 18.84
CA ASN A 81 -20.81 -21.98 19.64
C ASN A 81 -21.84 -21.64 20.73
N TYR A 82 -21.69 -20.50 21.39
CA TYR A 82 -22.66 -20.05 22.40
C TYR A 82 -24.06 -19.88 21.80
N MET A 83 -24.18 -19.27 20.61
CA MET A 83 -25.47 -19.09 19.94
C MET A 83 -26.16 -20.41 19.56
N LEU A 84 -25.39 -21.43 19.15
CA LEU A 84 -25.95 -22.75 18.89
C LEU A 84 -26.56 -23.39 20.15
N LEU A 85 -26.06 -23.06 21.33
CA LEU A 85 -26.54 -23.59 22.61
C LEU A 85 -27.64 -22.74 23.25
N ASN A 86 -27.70 -21.44 22.96
CA ASN A 86 -28.53 -20.50 23.72
C ASN A 86 -29.50 -19.66 22.87
N GLY A 87 -29.40 -19.73 21.54
CA GLY A 87 -30.17 -18.92 20.60
C GLY A 87 -29.38 -17.71 20.09
N ILE A 88 -29.92 -17.03 19.08
CA ILE A 88 -29.29 -15.83 18.50
C ILE A 88 -29.26 -14.68 19.52
N SER A 89 -28.09 -14.09 19.72
CA SER A 89 -27.85 -12.97 20.63
C SER A 89 -26.53 -12.31 20.27
N HIS A 90 -26.33 -11.04 20.63
CA HIS A 90 -25.00 -10.42 20.68
C HIS A 90 -24.33 -10.64 22.04
N ASP A 91 -25.11 -10.68 23.12
CA ASP A 91 -24.60 -10.85 24.48
C ASP A 91 -24.50 -12.32 24.88
N GLU A 92 -23.46 -12.66 25.62
CA GLU A 92 -23.40 -13.91 26.37
C GLU A 92 -23.72 -13.69 27.84
N VAL A 93 -24.39 -14.68 28.46
CA VAL A 93 -24.75 -14.61 29.88
C VAL A 93 -23.76 -15.47 30.68
N PRO A 94 -22.97 -14.86 31.61
CA PRO A 94 -22.05 -15.61 32.46
C PRO A 94 -22.73 -16.79 33.16
N GLY A 95 -22.09 -17.96 33.09
CA GLY A 95 -22.59 -19.20 33.70
C GLY A 95 -23.53 -20.02 32.82
N ARG A 96 -23.96 -19.53 31.65
CA ARG A 96 -24.64 -20.36 30.65
C ARG A 96 -23.67 -21.26 29.88
N ALA A 97 -24.18 -22.36 29.34
CA ALA A 97 -23.39 -23.30 28.57
C ALA A 97 -22.74 -22.61 27.35
N GLY A 98 -21.45 -22.84 27.14
CA GLY A 98 -20.68 -22.23 26.05
C GLY A 98 -20.17 -20.81 26.33
N TYR A 99 -20.48 -20.22 27.49
CA TYR A 99 -20.01 -18.87 27.82
C TYR A 99 -18.49 -18.76 27.80
N THR A 100 -17.97 -17.71 27.15
CA THR A 100 -16.57 -17.28 27.25
C THR A 100 -16.48 -15.76 27.28
N ALA A 101 -15.54 -15.21 28.06
CA ALA A 101 -15.33 -13.77 28.10
C ALA A 101 -14.93 -13.19 26.73
N GLY A 102 -14.17 -13.95 25.94
CA GLY A 102 -13.80 -13.55 24.58
C GLY A 102 -14.98 -13.58 23.61
N GLY A 103 -15.82 -14.61 23.68
CA GLY A 103 -17.03 -14.73 22.86
C GLY A 103 -18.03 -13.61 23.12
N ASP A 104 -18.24 -13.25 24.40
CA ASP A 104 -19.08 -12.12 24.78
C ASP A 104 -18.59 -10.80 24.15
N VAL A 105 -17.28 -10.55 24.16
CA VAL A 105 -16.69 -9.39 23.49
C VAL A 105 -16.87 -9.47 21.97
N ALA A 106 -16.72 -10.65 21.36
CA ALA A 106 -16.86 -10.83 19.92
C ALA A 106 -18.31 -10.61 19.44
N GLY A 107 -19.30 -11.13 20.16
CA GLY A 107 -20.72 -10.91 19.88
C GLY A 107 -21.13 -9.45 19.96
N ASN A 108 -20.70 -8.76 21.03
CA ASN A 108 -20.92 -7.32 21.21
C ASN A 108 -20.21 -6.43 20.18
N SER A 109 -19.16 -6.94 19.54
CA SER A 109 -18.34 -6.20 18.57
C SER A 109 -18.63 -6.56 17.12
N GLY A 110 -19.60 -7.42 16.86
CA GLY A 110 -19.72 -8.10 15.58
C GLY A 110 -21.14 -8.29 15.07
N ASN A 111 -21.23 -8.57 13.78
CA ASN A 111 -22.44 -9.10 13.18
C ASN A 111 -22.61 -10.57 13.61
N VAL A 112 -23.84 -10.97 13.92
CA VAL A 112 -24.18 -12.34 14.30
C VAL A 112 -25.27 -12.91 13.39
N ALA A 113 -25.17 -14.20 13.05
CA ALA A 113 -26.15 -14.89 12.25
C ALA A 113 -26.19 -16.38 12.60
N VAL A 114 -27.34 -17.00 12.34
CA VAL A 114 -27.59 -18.43 12.55
C VAL A 114 -28.28 -19.01 11.32
N SER A 115 -28.11 -20.31 11.11
CA SER A 115 -28.76 -21.07 10.05
C SER A 115 -29.20 -22.43 10.57
N SER A 116 -30.34 -22.90 10.09
CA SER A 116 -30.81 -24.28 10.32
C SER A 116 -30.05 -25.30 9.45
N SER A 117 -29.26 -24.85 8.48
CA SER A 117 -28.41 -25.71 7.66
C SER A 117 -27.05 -25.89 8.32
N ILE A 118 -26.67 -27.14 8.59
CA ILE A 118 -25.33 -27.49 9.07
C ILE A 118 -24.24 -27.22 8.01
N ASN A 119 -24.65 -27.18 6.73
CA ASN A 119 -23.76 -26.95 5.60
C ASN A 119 -23.58 -25.45 5.29
N ALA A 120 -24.16 -24.54 6.08
CA ALA A 120 -23.97 -23.11 5.88
C ALA A 120 -22.51 -22.73 6.13
N LYS A 121 -21.89 -22.16 5.10
CA LYS A 121 -20.50 -21.73 5.05
C LYS A 121 -20.38 -20.27 5.46
N ALA A 122 -19.14 -19.78 5.54
CA ALA A 122 -18.85 -18.38 5.84
C ALA A 122 -19.61 -17.41 4.92
N ARG A 123 -19.59 -17.67 3.60
CA ARG A 123 -20.30 -16.86 2.61
C ARG A 123 -21.80 -16.78 2.86
N ASN A 124 -22.46 -17.86 3.28
CA ASN A 124 -23.91 -17.82 3.52
C ASN A 124 -24.29 -16.82 4.63
N HIS A 125 -23.47 -16.72 5.69
CA HIS A 125 -23.68 -15.76 6.77
C HIS A 125 -23.31 -14.33 6.35
N ILE A 126 -22.23 -14.17 5.58
CA ILE A 126 -21.80 -12.85 5.10
C ILE A 126 -22.78 -12.28 4.07
N ASP A 127 -23.23 -13.09 3.12
CA ASP A 127 -24.23 -12.69 2.12
C ASP A 127 -25.54 -12.27 2.83
N LEU A 128 -25.96 -12.99 3.88
CA LEU A 128 -27.10 -12.59 4.70
C LEU A 128 -26.91 -11.20 5.31
N TRP A 129 -25.76 -10.95 5.95
CA TRP A 129 -25.43 -9.62 6.47
C TRP A 129 -25.33 -8.55 5.39
N MET A 130 -24.93 -8.88 4.17
CA MET A 130 -24.92 -7.92 3.06
C MET A 130 -26.31 -7.65 2.49
N THR A 131 -27.31 -8.51 2.73
CA THR A 131 -28.73 -8.23 2.46
C THR A 131 -29.42 -7.44 3.57
N GLY A 132 -28.84 -7.40 4.77
CA GLY A 132 -29.31 -6.61 5.91
C GLY A 132 -28.54 -5.28 6.01
N PRO A 133 -29.15 -4.13 5.71
CA PRO A 133 -28.41 -2.88 5.59
C PRO A 133 -27.69 -2.45 6.87
N PHE A 134 -28.23 -2.74 8.06
CA PHE A 134 -27.58 -2.35 9.32
C PHE A 134 -26.30 -3.16 9.60
N HIS A 135 -26.30 -4.46 9.30
CA HIS A 135 -25.12 -5.32 9.38
C HIS A 135 -24.11 -4.99 8.26
N ALA A 136 -24.59 -4.73 7.04
CA ALA A 136 -23.75 -4.40 5.89
C ALA A 136 -22.91 -3.13 6.14
N ILE A 137 -23.48 -2.10 6.79
CA ILE A 137 -22.77 -0.86 7.13
C ILE A 137 -21.48 -1.17 7.91
N GLY A 138 -21.51 -2.07 8.89
CA GLY A 138 -20.33 -2.46 9.66
C GLY A 138 -19.20 -3.02 8.79
N ILE A 139 -19.55 -3.87 7.82
CA ILE A 139 -18.60 -4.47 6.86
C ILE A 139 -18.02 -3.39 5.92
N LEU A 140 -18.81 -2.39 5.57
CA LEU A 140 -18.47 -1.35 4.60
C LEU A 140 -17.80 -0.11 5.22
N ARG A 141 -17.50 -0.10 6.53
CA ARG A 141 -16.82 1.03 7.16
C ARG A 141 -15.46 1.32 6.54
N HIS A 142 -15.25 2.57 6.13
CA HIS A 142 -14.01 3.07 5.51
C HIS A 142 -12.76 2.87 6.38
N ASN A 143 -12.95 2.96 7.68
CA ASN A 143 -11.91 2.92 8.69
C ASN A 143 -11.75 1.55 9.37
N LEU A 144 -12.50 0.52 8.96
CA LEU A 144 -12.25 -0.85 9.40
C LEU A 144 -10.96 -1.39 8.75
N LYS A 145 -9.98 -1.82 9.55
CA LYS A 145 -8.66 -2.33 9.10
C LYS A 145 -8.39 -3.77 9.47
N VAL A 146 -8.96 -4.21 10.57
CA VAL A 146 -8.77 -5.55 11.13
C VAL A 146 -10.13 -6.15 11.41
N SER A 147 -10.29 -7.46 11.22
CA SER A 147 -11.52 -8.17 11.54
C SER A 147 -11.20 -9.60 11.97
N GLY A 148 -12.18 -10.28 12.57
CA GLY A 148 -12.12 -11.69 12.90
C GLY A 148 -13.48 -12.32 12.63
N PHE A 149 -13.47 -13.50 12.02
CA PHE A 149 -14.67 -14.31 11.79
C PHE A 149 -14.52 -15.67 12.45
N GLY A 150 -15.60 -16.14 13.08
CA GLY A 150 -15.73 -17.50 13.56
C GLY A 150 -17.03 -18.14 13.09
N LEU A 151 -16.94 -19.42 12.75
CA LEU A 151 -18.05 -20.27 12.34
C LEU A 151 -18.14 -21.46 13.29
N ALA A 152 -19.34 -21.77 13.73
CA ALA A 152 -19.65 -23.00 14.47
C ALA A 152 -20.74 -23.78 13.74
N THR A 153 -20.60 -25.10 13.69
CA THR A 153 -21.63 -26.00 13.16
C THR A 153 -21.83 -27.18 14.12
N SER A 154 -23.07 -27.62 14.26
CA SER A 154 -23.41 -28.80 15.07
C SER A 154 -24.72 -29.39 14.61
N SER A 155 -24.78 -30.72 14.51
CA SER A 155 -26.01 -31.48 14.22
C SER A 155 -26.85 -31.75 15.47
N ASN A 156 -26.35 -31.39 16.66
CA ASN A 156 -27.00 -31.66 17.94
C ASN A 156 -26.94 -30.40 18.81
N THR A 157 -27.99 -29.60 18.72
CA THR A 157 -28.13 -28.32 19.42
C THR A 157 -29.49 -28.26 20.12
N PRO A 158 -29.60 -27.59 21.28
CA PRO A 158 -30.88 -27.35 21.95
C PRO A 158 -31.72 -26.26 21.28
N THR A 159 -31.20 -25.63 20.22
CA THR A 159 -31.85 -24.57 19.43
C THR A 159 -32.19 -25.11 18.03
N PRO A 160 -33.04 -24.43 17.22
CA PRO A 160 -33.31 -24.87 15.85
C PRO A 160 -32.14 -24.63 14.88
N TRP A 161 -30.99 -24.16 15.36
CA TRP A 161 -29.85 -23.74 14.54
C TRP A 161 -28.78 -24.82 14.51
N ALA A 162 -28.26 -25.07 13.30
CA ALA A 162 -27.20 -26.05 13.05
C ALA A 162 -25.88 -25.39 12.63
N SER A 163 -25.89 -24.09 12.33
CA SER A 163 -24.72 -23.28 12.01
C SER A 163 -24.88 -21.86 12.56
N ALA A 164 -23.79 -21.24 12.98
CA ALA A 164 -23.76 -19.87 13.48
C ALA A 164 -22.45 -19.18 13.09
N GLY A 165 -22.53 -17.90 12.74
CA GLY A 165 -21.39 -17.07 12.37
C GLY A 165 -21.32 -15.79 13.20
N THR A 166 -20.09 -15.36 13.50
CA THR A 166 -19.81 -14.09 14.19
C THR A 166 -18.66 -13.38 13.48
N LEU A 167 -18.89 -12.14 13.01
CA LEU A 167 -17.91 -11.32 12.30
C LEU A 167 -17.67 -10.01 13.04
N ASP A 168 -16.45 -9.75 13.48
CA ASP A 168 -16.09 -8.50 14.11
C ASP A 168 -16.05 -7.33 13.10
N VAL A 169 -16.84 -6.29 13.37
CA VAL A 169 -16.94 -5.09 12.52
C VAL A 169 -16.72 -3.80 13.30
N ILE A 170 -16.24 -3.90 14.55
CA ILE A 170 -16.11 -2.75 15.47
C ILE A 170 -14.68 -2.62 16.01
N ARG A 171 -14.08 -3.68 16.56
CA ARG A 171 -12.79 -3.55 17.28
C ARG A 171 -11.63 -3.15 16.38
N GLY A 172 -11.73 -3.43 15.08
CA GLY A 172 -10.71 -3.07 14.11
C GLY A 172 -10.88 -1.71 13.43
N ILE A 173 -11.76 -0.86 13.95
CA ILE A 173 -11.95 0.51 13.45
C ILE A 173 -10.77 1.40 13.88
N ASP A 174 -10.14 2.06 12.91
CA ASP A 174 -9.10 3.06 13.13
C ASP A 174 -9.68 4.48 13.01
N THR A 175 -10.00 5.10 14.16
CA THR A 175 -10.63 6.42 14.23
C THR A 175 -9.72 7.57 13.78
N SER A 176 -8.43 7.33 13.55
CA SER A 176 -7.52 8.35 12.99
C SER A 176 -7.72 8.58 11.49
N ILE A 177 -8.44 7.67 10.82
CA ILE A 177 -8.69 7.74 9.39
C ILE A 177 -9.90 8.64 9.13
N PRO A 178 -9.73 9.75 8.38
CA PRO A 178 -10.83 10.64 8.08
C PRO A 178 -11.84 9.97 7.14
N ARG A 179 -13.10 10.40 7.24
CA ARG A 179 -14.15 10.01 6.30
C ARG A 179 -13.75 10.38 4.86
N PRO A 180 -14.06 9.54 3.86
CA PRO A 180 -13.83 9.88 2.47
C PRO A 180 -14.64 11.10 2.05
N SER A 181 -14.07 11.91 1.14
CA SER A 181 -14.77 13.04 0.53
C SER A 181 -15.80 12.61 -0.52
N THR A 182 -15.77 11.35 -0.94
CA THR A 182 -16.72 10.74 -1.88
C THR A 182 -17.62 9.76 -1.12
N PRO A 183 -18.93 9.72 -1.43
CA PRO A 183 -19.82 8.72 -0.84
C PRO A 183 -19.37 7.29 -1.12
N ILE A 184 -19.56 6.40 -0.14
CA ILE A 184 -19.37 4.95 -0.31
C ILE A 184 -20.74 4.35 -0.63
N THR A 185 -20.83 3.61 -1.73
CA THR A 185 -22.08 3.01 -2.17
C THR A 185 -22.05 1.48 -2.14
N PHE A 186 -23.19 0.87 -1.84
CA PHE A 186 -23.39 -0.57 -1.98
C PHE A 186 -24.75 -0.86 -2.63
N PRO A 187 -24.80 -1.74 -3.66
CA PRO A 187 -23.67 -2.19 -4.46
C PRO A 187 -22.88 -1.00 -5.04
N GLY A 188 -21.56 -1.15 -5.20
CA GLY A 188 -20.72 -0.04 -5.64
C GLY A 188 -20.90 0.31 -7.11
N ASN A 189 -20.37 1.49 -7.51
CA ASN A 189 -20.48 1.96 -8.89
C ASN A 189 -19.76 1.01 -9.87
N GLY A 190 -20.47 0.51 -10.87
CA GLY A 190 -19.98 -0.44 -11.87
C GLY A 190 -19.85 -1.88 -11.37
N ALA A 191 -20.33 -2.20 -10.15
CA ALA A 191 -20.26 -3.55 -9.61
C ALA A 191 -21.39 -4.45 -10.12
N THR A 192 -21.10 -5.73 -10.28
CA THR A 192 -22.11 -6.79 -10.45
C THR A 192 -22.28 -7.53 -9.12
N VAL A 193 -23.49 -7.56 -8.58
CA VAL A 193 -23.80 -8.20 -7.29
C VAL A 193 -24.67 -9.44 -7.47
N PRO A 194 -24.37 -10.57 -6.79
CA PRO A 194 -25.20 -11.79 -6.86
C PRO A 194 -26.40 -11.78 -5.90
N LEU A 195 -26.63 -10.66 -5.21
CA LEU A 195 -27.72 -10.49 -4.24
C LEU A 195 -28.82 -9.61 -4.86
N ASN A 196 -30.08 -9.90 -4.56
CA ASN A 196 -31.19 -9.20 -5.20
C ASN A 196 -32.40 -8.87 -4.31
N ALA A 197 -32.38 -9.32 -3.05
CA ALA A 197 -33.50 -9.17 -2.12
C ALA A 197 -33.01 -8.90 -0.69
N PHE A 198 -33.83 -8.22 0.09
CA PHE A 198 -33.75 -8.22 1.54
C PHE A 198 -34.24 -9.58 2.07
N ILE A 199 -33.50 -10.19 2.99
CA ILE A 199 -33.85 -11.50 3.58
C ILE A 199 -34.42 -11.33 4.99
N THR A 200 -33.57 -10.93 5.95
CA THR A 200 -33.98 -10.66 7.33
C THR A 200 -32.93 -9.85 8.06
N GLU A 201 -33.36 -9.05 9.03
CA GLU A 201 -32.50 -8.27 9.91
C GLU A 201 -33.29 -7.78 11.12
N PHE A 202 -32.57 -7.52 12.22
CA PHE A 202 -33.04 -6.70 13.32
C PHE A 202 -32.00 -5.58 13.60
N PRO A 203 -32.41 -4.30 13.72
CA PRO A 203 -33.72 -3.72 13.42
C PRO A 203 -34.26 -4.05 12.02
N ASN A 204 -35.59 -4.12 11.85
CA ASN A 204 -36.17 -4.49 10.56
C ASN A 204 -36.45 -3.26 9.68
N PRO A 205 -35.72 -3.04 8.57
CA PRO A 205 -35.94 -1.89 7.70
C PRO A 205 -37.32 -1.90 7.01
N MET A 206 -37.93 -3.07 6.80
CA MET A 206 -39.29 -3.16 6.25
C MET A 206 -40.32 -2.51 7.17
N THR A 207 -40.21 -2.77 8.47
CA THR A 207 -41.11 -2.18 9.47
C THR A 207 -40.92 -0.67 9.56
N LEU A 208 -39.68 -0.18 9.47
CA LEU A 208 -39.37 1.25 9.41
C LEU A 208 -39.97 1.93 8.16
N CYS A 209 -40.08 1.19 7.05
CA CYS A 209 -40.76 1.64 5.84
C CYS A 209 -42.29 1.51 5.87
N GLY A 210 -42.87 0.95 6.96
CA GLY A 210 -44.30 0.64 7.02
C GLY A 210 -44.71 -0.48 6.05
N TRP A 211 -43.77 -1.35 5.67
CA TRP A 211 -43.94 -2.39 4.68
C TRP A 211 -44.03 -3.79 5.30
N SER A 212 -44.68 -4.69 4.56
CA SER A 212 -44.69 -6.13 4.81
C SER A 212 -44.39 -6.90 3.51
N GLY A 213 -44.11 -8.20 3.62
CA GLY A 213 -43.76 -9.07 2.50
C GLY A 213 -42.29 -9.00 2.12
N SER A 214 -41.99 -9.09 0.84
CA SER A 214 -40.63 -9.04 0.28
C SER A 214 -40.22 -7.61 -0.13
N ALA A 215 -38.92 -7.37 -0.19
CA ALA A 215 -38.32 -6.17 -0.78
C ALA A 215 -37.05 -6.52 -1.57
N GLY A 216 -36.61 -5.59 -2.40
CA GLY A 216 -35.34 -5.69 -3.13
C GLY A 216 -34.13 -5.59 -2.24
N LEU A 217 -32.96 -5.85 -2.83
CA LEU A 217 -31.67 -5.66 -2.15
C LEU A 217 -31.58 -4.22 -1.64
N PRO A 218 -31.39 -4.01 -0.33
CA PRO A 218 -31.19 -2.68 0.23
C PRO A 218 -29.92 -2.04 -0.33
N LEU A 219 -30.04 -0.81 -0.81
CA LEU A 219 -28.89 -0.04 -1.29
C LEU A 219 -28.42 0.91 -0.20
N ILE A 220 -27.11 1.17 -0.14
CA ILE A 220 -26.51 2.00 0.91
C ILE A 220 -25.70 3.11 0.26
N ALA A 221 -25.82 4.33 0.79
CA ALA A 221 -24.93 5.44 0.51
C ALA A 221 -24.46 6.06 1.83
N MET A 222 -23.18 5.88 2.18
CA MET A 222 -22.56 6.52 3.34
C MET A 222 -21.92 7.83 2.92
N MET A 223 -22.44 8.93 3.43
CA MET A 223 -22.13 10.27 2.95
C MET A 223 -20.91 10.90 3.66
N PRO A 224 -20.18 11.81 3.00
CA PRO A 224 -19.05 12.53 3.61
C PRO A 224 -19.46 13.34 4.84
N ASN A 225 -20.66 13.93 4.80
CA ASN A 225 -21.17 14.79 5.87
C ASN A 225 -22.45 14.24 6.48
N ASP A 226 -22.83 14.82 7.61
CA ASP A 226 -23.99 14.40 8.38
C ASP A 226 -25.29 14.41 7.57
N VAL A 227 -26.11 13.37 7.71
CA VAL A 227 -27.37 13.20 6.99
C VAL A 227 -28.54 13.23 7.95
N THR A 228 -29.38 14.26 7.84
CA THR A 228 -30.65 14.39 8.58
C THR A 228 -31.86 14.34 7.67
N ASN A 229 -31.67 14.45 6.35
CA ASN A 229 -32.71 14.36 5.34
C ASN A 229 -32.14 13.80 4.03
N ALA A 230 -32.88 12.90 3.38
CA ALA A 230 -32.48 12.31 2.11
C ALA A 230 -33.69 11.92 1.23
N SER A 231 -33.48 11.91 -0.07
CA SER A 231 -34.38 11.33 -1.07
C SER A 231 -33.59 10.48 -2.05
N ALA A 232 -34.24 9.52 -2.70
CA ALA A 232 -33.59 8.64 -3.65
C ALA A 232 -34.52 8.22 -4.79
N THR A 233 -33.92 7.86 -5.91
CA THR A 233 -34.60 7.23 -7.06
C THR A 233 -33.80 6.02 -7.52
N ILE A 234 -34.52 4.99 -7.97
CA ILE A 234 -33.94 3.81 -8.61
C ILE A 234 -34.68 3.59 -9.93
N THR A 235 -33.92 3.39 -11.01
CA THR A 235 -34.43 2.94 -12.30
C THR A 235 -33.74 1.64 -12.67
N GLY A 236 -34.51 0.56 -12.76
CA GLY A 236 -34.01 -0.76 -13.17
C GLY A 236 -34.32 -1.08 -14.64
N PRO A 237 -34.09 -2.34 -15.06
CA PRO A 237 -34.32 -2.77 -16.44
C PRO A 237 -35.78 -2.68 -16.88
N ASN A 238 -36.72 -2.71 -15.93
CA ASN A 238 -38.16 -2.63 -16.17
C ASN A 238 -38.76 -1.24 -15.87
N GLY A 239 -37.92 -0.21 -15.67
CA GLY A 239 -38.34 1.15 -15.37
C GLY A 239 -38.13 1.55 -13.90
N PRO A 240 -38.76 2.66 -13.46
CA PRO A 240 -38.64 3.17 -12.10
C PRO A 240 -39.15 2.19 -11.05
N ILE A 241 -38.50 2.16 -9.88
CA ILE A 241 -38.87 1.30 -8.75
C ILE A 241 -39.27 2.18 -7.57
N ASP A 242 -40.40 1.85 -6.93
CA ASP A 242 -40.82 2.51 -5.70
C ASP A 242 -39.80 2.25 -4.58
N THR A 243 -39.43 3.31 -3.85
CA THR A 243 -38.41 3.23 -2.80
C THR A 243 -38.88 3.83 -1.48
N CYS A 244 -38.32 3.30 -0.40
CA CYS A 244 -38.36 3.90 0.93
C CYS A 244 -36.92 4.31 1.30
N VAL A 245 -36.75 5.53 1.81
CA VAL A 245 -35.44 6.07 2.17
C VAL A 245 -35.34 6.20 3.67
N LEU A 246 -34.35 5.53 4.26
CA LEU A 246 -34.09 5.58 5.71
C LEU A 246 -32.79 6.33 5.98
N HIS A 247 -32.83 7.22 6.97
CA HIS A 247 -31.70 7.96 7.52
C HIS A 247 -31.95 8.19 9.01
N LYS A 248 -30.98 8.72 9.76
CA LYS A 248 -31.14 8.89 11.21
C LYS A 248 -32.34 9.78 11.62
N GLY A 249 -32.77 10.66 10.72
CA GLY A 249 -33.84 11.63 10.95
C GLY A 249 -35.24 11.02 10.94
N ASN A 250 -35.43 9.84 10.35
CA ASN A 250 -36.73 9.17 10.24
C ASN A 250 -36.75 7.75 10.85
N THR A 251 -35.70 7.38 11.57
CA THR A 251 -35.54 6.06 12.22
C THR A 251 -35.51 6.13 13.75
N GLY A 252 -35.74 7.30 14.35
CA GLY A 252 -35.60 7.50 15.80
C GLY A 252 -36.53 6.67 16.70
N ALA A 253 -37.58 6.05 16.15
CA ALA A 253 -38.40 5.09 16.90
C ALA A 253 -37.61 3.81 17.25
N ASP A 254 -36.61 3.46 16.45
CA ASP A 254 -35.69 2.35 16.66
C ASP A 254 -34.31 2.94 16.94
N GLY A 255 -34.02 3.17 18.23
CA GLY A 255 -32.80 3.84 18.67
C GLY A 255 -31.50 3.18 18.16
N THR A 256 -31.54 1.88 17.88
CA THR A 256 -30.42 1.14 17.30
C THR A 256 -30.23 1.49 15.82
N ALA A 257 -31.29 1.43 15.01
CA ALA A 257 -31.23 1.83 13.60
C ALA A 257 -30.75 3.27 13.46
N GLN A 258 -31.29 4.18 14.27
CA GLN A 258 -30.87 5.58 14.29
C GLN A 258 -29.37 5.72 14.60
N ALA A 259 -28.87 5.04 15.63
CA ALA A 259 -27.46 5.12 16.04
C ALA A 259 -26.50 4.59 14.97
N ILE A 260 -26.87 3.51 14.27
CA ILE A 260 -26.05 2.95 13.18
C ILE A 260 -25.99 3.94 12.01
N LEU A 261 -27.12 4.51 11.61
CA LEU A 261 -27.18 5.46 10.49
C LEU A 261 -26.45 6.77 10.80
N ASP A 262 -26.54 7.27 12.04
CA ASP A 262 -25.81 8.44 12.52
C ASP A 262 -24.29 8.18 12.56
N GLY A 263 -23.89 7.02 13.08
CA GLY A 263 -22.49 6.63 13.20
C GLY A 263 -21.73 6.64 11.87
N ASP A 264 -22.41 6.38 10.76
CA ASP A 264 -21.79 6.21 9.43
C ASP A 264 -22.35 7.16 8.36
N ASN A 265 -23.10 8.21 8.74
CA ASN A 265 -23.78 9.17 7.82
C ASN A 265 -24.56 8.44 6.70
N ALA A 266 -25.21 7.34 7.04
CA ALA A 266 -25.72 6.39 6.07
C ALA A 266 -27.16 6.75 5.64
N VAL A 267 -27.40 6.58 4.34
CA VAL A 267 -28.73 6.53 3.73
C VAL A 267 -28.96 5.11 3.22
N ILE A 268 -30.06 4.50 3.64
CA ILE A 268 -30.53 3.23 3.08
C ILE A 268 -31.65 3.54 2.08
N VAL A 269 -31.56 2.95 0.90
CA VAL A 269 -32.63 2.98 -0.11
C VAL A 269 -33.19 1.56 -0.23
N MET A 270 -34.42 1.37 0.24
CA MET A 270 -35.14 0.10 0.19
C MET A 270 -35.98 0.03 -1.10
N PRO A 271 -35.70 -0.88 -2.05
CA PRO A 271 -36.55 -1.09 -3.22
C PRO A 271 -37.81 -1.90 -2.85
N ARG A 272 -38.98 -1.49 -3.34
CA ARG A 272 -40.25 -2.16 -2.99
C ARG A 272 -40.36 -3.61 -3.48
N THR A 273 -39.68 -3.95 -4.57
CA THR A 273 -39.73 -5.28 -5.20
C THR A 273 -38.36 -5.92 -5.25
N VAL A 274 -38.32 -7.25 -5.23
CA VAL A 274 -37.11 -8.03 -5.53
C VAL A 274 -36.53 -7.55 -6.86
N LEU A 275 -35.21 -7.33 -6.89
CA LEU A 275 -34.53 -6.81 -8.07
C LEU A 275 -34.33 -7.94 -9.10
N PRO A 276 -34.92 -7.89 -10.30
CA PRO A 276 -34.57 -8.82 -11.37
C PRO A 276 -33.11 -8.62 -11.83
N ASN A 277 -32.53 -9.63 -12.50
CA ASN A 277 -31.21 -9.46 -13.11
C ASN A 277 -31.23 -8.30 -14.13
N GLY A 278 -30.16 -7.50 -14.17
CA GLY A 278 -29.99 -6.38 -15.08
C GLY A 278 -29.35 -5.15 -14.43
N ALA A 279 -29.22 -4.08 -15.22
CA ALA A 279 -28.57 -2.84 -14.80
C ALA A 279 -29.53 -1.87 -14.08
N TYR A 280 -29.02 -1.22 -13.05
CA TYR A 280 -29.73 -0.25 -12.21
C TYR A 280 -29.00 1.08 -12.18
N ASN A 281 -29.75 2.17 -12.25
CA ASN A 281 -29.28 3.53 -12.00
C ASN A 281 -29.90 4.02 -10.70
N VAL A 282 -29.07 4.57 -9.82
CA VAL A 282 -29.49 5.08 -8.52
C VAL A 282 -29.06 6.51 -8.38
N THR A 283 -29.90 7.34 -7.76
CA THR A 283 -29.53 8.67 -7.31
C THR A 283 -29.99 8.86 -5.88
N VAL A 284 -29.11 9.36 -5.02
CA VAL A 284 -29.42 9.76 -3.64
C VAL A 284 -29.04 11.23 -3.49
N ASN A 285 -30.00 12.04 -3.05
CA ASN A 285 -29.80 13.45 -2.71
C ASN A 285 -30.00 13.61 -1.21
N SER A 286 -29.03 14.19 -0.52
CA SER A 286 -29.11 14.44 0.92
C SER A 286 -28.45 15.75 1.30
N ASN A 287 -28.71 16.23 2.52
CA ASN A 287 -27.97 17.37 3.08
C ASN A 287 -26.49 17.03 3.37
N GLY A 288 -26.14 15.74 3.44
CA GLY A 288 -24.77 15.28 3.66
C GLY A 288 -23.92 15.14 2.39
N GLY A 289 -24.57 15.26 1.22
CA GLY A 289 -23.98 15.04 -0.11
C GLY A 289 -24.98 14.43 -1.09
N ALA A 290 -24.61 14.41 -2.37
CA ALA A 290 -25.37 13.75 -3.42
C ALA A 290 -24.50 12.73 -4.16
N VAL A 291 -25.11 11.65 -4.63
CA VAL A 291 -24.42 10.62 -5.42
C VAL A 291 -25.37 9.99 -6.43
N SER A 292 -24.86 9.75 -7.62
CA SER A 292 -25.49 8.90 -8.63
C SER A 292 -24.51 7.82 -9.04
N TRP A 293 -24.99 6.59 -9.17
CA TRP A 293 -24.14 5.46 -9.58
C TRP A 293 -24.96 4.39 -10.30
N GLN A 294 -24.23 3.45 -10.91
CA GLN A 294 -24.79 2.31 -11.61
C GLN A 294 -24.29 1.01 -10.99
N PHE A 295 -25.11 -0.04 -11.03
CA PHE A 295 -24.68 -1.39 -10.69
C PHE A 295 -25.51 -2.41 -11.46
N GLU A 296 -25.09 -3.67 -11.46
CA GLU A 296 -25.81 -4.77 -12.07
C GLU A 296 -26.18 -5.82 -11.02
N VAL A 297 -27.39 -6.36 -11.12
CA VAL A 297 -27.78 -7.59 -10.42
C VAL A 297 -27.61 -8.76 -11.38
N ASP A 298 -26.82 -9.74 -11.00
CA ASP A 298 -26.78 -11.05 -11.67
C ASP A 298 -26.66 -12.15 -10.62
N THR A 299 -27.81 -12.74 -10.28
CA THR A 299 -27.92 -13.83 -9.30
C THR A 299 -27.18 -15.11 -9.68
N SER A 300 -26.69 -15.23 -10.92
CA SER A 300 -25.86 -16.34 -11.38
C SER A 300 -24.36 -16.05 -11.38
N ALA A 301 -23.96 -14.79 -11.16
CA ALA A 301 -22.57 -14.38 -11.17
C ALA A 301 -21.82 -14.87 -9.94
N ASP A 302 -20.53 -15.18 -10.12
CA ASP A 302 -19.60 -15.38 -9.02
C ASP A 302 -19.44 -14.08 -8.22
N LEU A 303 -19.18 -14.19 -6.91
CA LEU A 303 -18.90 -13.03 -6.08
C LEU A 303 -17.51 -12.47 -6.45
N MET A 304 -17.48 -11.44 -7.29
CA MET A 304 -16.25 -10.80 -7.75
C MET A 304 -16.35 -9.29 -7.64
N ALA A 305 -15.28 -8.64 -7.21
CA ALA A 305 -15.16 -7.20 -7.34
C ALA A 305 -14.36 -6.93 -8.62
N THR A 306 -14.95 -6.24 -9.59
CA THR A 306 -14.19 -5.39 -10.51
C THR A 306 -13.75 -4.18 -9.69
N PRO A 307 -12.50 -4.11 -9.22
CA PRO A 307 -12.09 -3.00 -8.41
C PRO A 307 -12.15 -1.72 -9.23
N ALA A 308 -12.44 -0.59 -8.58
CA ALA A 308 -12.33 0.71 -9.23
C ALA A 308 -10.95 0.81 -9.92
N PRO A 309 -10.88 1.32 -11.16
CA PRO A 309 -9.61 1.52 -11.84
C PRO A 309 -8.64 2.26 -10.93
N LEU A 310 -7.41 1.76 -10.80
CA LEU A 310 -6.37 2.51 -10.10
C LEU A 310 -6.23 3.88 -10.75
N PRO A 311 -6.02 4.95 -9.97
CA PRO A 311 -5.91 6.28 -10.54
C PRO A 311 -4.73 6.33 -11.52
N ASP A 312 -4.93 7.02 -12.63
CA ASP A 312 -3.86 7.35 -13.56
C ASP A 312 -2.87 8.33 -12.89
N THR A 313 -1.63 8.34 -13.37
CA THR A 313 -0.71 9.45 -13.11
C THR A 313 -0.85 10.49 -14.20
N GLU A 314 -0.48 11.73 -13.88
CA GLU A 314 -0.44 12.83 -14.83
C GLU A 314 0.98 13.42 -14.87
N PRO A 315 1.42 13.95 -16.04
CA PRO A 315 2.62 14.76 -16.13
C PRO A 315 2.57 15.94 -15.17
N SER A 316 3.57 16.06 -14.28
CA SER A 316 3.69 17.22 -13.39
C SER A 316 4.34 18.42 -14.08
N ALA A 317 4.95 18.20 -15.24
CA ALA A 317 5.58 19.20 -16.08
C ALA A 317 5.65 18.71 -17.55
N ALA A 318 5.90 19.63 -18.48
CA ALA A 318 6.25 19.28 -19.85
C ALA A 318 7.57 18.49 -19.92
N PRO A 319 7.82 17.75 -21.02
CA PRO A 319 9.11 17.10 -21.26
C PRO A 319 10.29 18.09 -21.14
N VAL A 320 11.35 17.64 -20.48
CA VAL A 320 12.54 18.45 -20.16
C VAL A 320 13.81 17.61 -20.20
N ASN A 321 14.95 18.27 -20.33
CA ASN A 321 16.25 17.64 -20.48
C ASN A 321 17.08 17.75 -19.19
N PHE A 322 18.11 16.92 -19.08
CA PHE A 322 18.95 16.81 -17.89
C PHE A 322 20.17 17.74 -17.96
N GLU A 323 20.37 18.54 -16.92
CA GLU A 323 21.57 19.33 -16.71
C GLU A 323 22.37 18.69 -15.55
N PRO A 324 23.51 18.02 -15.84
CA PRO A 324 24.37 17.51 -14.78
C PRO A 324 25.06 18.67 -14.05
N VAL A 325 25.22 18.52 -12.74
CA VAL A 325 26.02 19.45 -11.93
C VAL A 325 27.02 18.66 -11.09
N ASP A 326 28.11 19.32 -10.67
CA ASP A 326 28.99 18.73 -9.68
C ASP A 326 28.20 18.47 -8.39
N PRO A 327 28.18 17.22 -7.87
CA PRO A 327 27.37 16.90 -6.72
C PRO A 327 27.66 17.79 -5.52
N PHE A 328 26.63 18.36 -4.90
CA PHE A 328 26.75 19.20 -3.71
C PHE A 328 25.65 18.90 -2.68
N ARG A 329 25.91 19.22 -1.41
CA ARG A 329 24.94 19.01 -0.34
C ARG A 329 23.96 20.18 -0.26
N LEU A 330 22.68 19.91 -0.52
CA LEU A 330 21.59 20.87 -0.35
C LEU A 330 21.09 20.87 1.11
N VAL A 331 20.84 19.69 1.67
CA VAL A 331 20.26 19.51 3.02
C VAL A 331 21.18 18.65 3.88
N ASP A 332 21.41 19.08 5.13
CA ASP A 332 21.99 18.27 6.21
C ASP A 332 21.27 18.60 7.51
N THR A 333 20.20 17.88 7.81
CA THR A 333 19.38 18.15 9.01
C THR A 333 20.15 17.95 10.32
N ARG A 334 21.23 17.16 10.32
CA ARG A 334 22.12 16.99 11.49
C ARG A 334 22.86 18.28 11.85
N LYS A 335 23.09 19.14 10.86
CA LYS A 335 23.79 20.43 10.99
C LYS A 335 22.84 21.62 10.92
N GLY A 336 21.52 21.38 10.78
CA GLY A 336 20.53 22.44 10.54
C GLY A 336 20.67 23.10 9.16
N GLN A 337 21.33 22.46 8.19
CA GLN A 337 21.49 22.98 6.85
C GLN A 337 20.24 22.66 6.01
N GLY A 338 19.58 23.68 5.48
CA GLY A 338 18.39 23.57 4.61
C GLY A 338 17.11 23.14 5.34
N ALA A 339 17.21 22.29 6.35
CA ALA A 339 16.13 21.92 7.26
C ALA A 339 16.69 21.42 8.60
N THR A 340 15.79 21.13 9.54
CA THR A 340 16.11 20.46 10.81
C THR A 340 15.57 19.04 10.78
N ARG A 341 15.90 18.25 11.80
CA ARG A 341 15.44 16.87 11.95
C ARG A 341 13.93 16.75 11.73
N ILE A 342 13.53 15.82 10.87
CA ILE A 342 12.13 15.61 10.51
C ILE A 342 11.48 14.70 11.55
N ARG A 343 10.34 15.12 12.11
CA ARG A 343 9.57 14.35 13.10
C ARG A 343 8.65 13.34 12.43
N SER A 344 8.27 12.30 13.17
CA SER A 344 7.25 11.33 12.76
C SER A 344 5.96 12.01 12.31
N GLY A 345 5.47 11.67 11.12
CA GLY A 345 4.24 12.24 10.56
C GLY A 345 4.38 13.67 10.01
N GLN A 346 5.59 14.21 9.98
CA GLN A 346 5.84 15.58 9.52
C GLN A 346 6.17 15.61 8.02
N THR A 347 5.57 16.56 7.31
CA THR A 347 6.00 17.00 5.98
C THR A 347 6.86 18.25 6.09
N VAL A 348 8.02 18.26 5.44
CA VAL A 348 8.91 19.43 5.34
C VAL A 348 9.06 19.83 3.87
N LYS A 349 8.80 21.11 3.56
CA LYS A 349 8.99 21.70 2.23
C LYS A 349 10.42 22.22 2.10
N ILE A 350 11.12 21.82 1.04
CA ILE A 350 12.52 22.17 0.75
C ILE A 350 12.57 22.99 -0.54
N ASN A 351 13.32 24.09 -0.53
CA ASN A 351 13.62 24.87 -1.73
C ASN A 351 14.89 24.34 -2.39
N ALA A 352 14.80 23.90 -3.64
CA ALA A 352 15.87 23.17 -4.32
C ALA A 352 16.40 23.87 -5.58
N ALA A 353 15.56 24.67 -6.24
CA ALA A 353 15.88 25.28 -7.52
C ALA A 353 14.99 26.50 -7.83
N SER A 354 15.21 27.12 -8.99
CA SER A 354 14.29 28.11 -9.58
C SER A 354 12.99 27.45 -10.06
N ALA A 355 11.97 28.28 -10.34
CA ALA A 355 10.61 27.80 -10.63
C ALA A 355 10.45 27.08 -11.98
N ASP A 356 11.39 27.26 -12.91
CA ASP A 356 11.45 26.61 -14.23
C ASP A 356 11.98 25.17 -14.19
N VAL A 357 12.60 24.77 -13.07
CA VAL A 357 13.08 23.39 -12.90
C VAL A 357 11.92 22.46 -12.58
N ALA A 358 11.72 21.46 -13.42
CA ALA A 358 10.62 20.50 -13.33
C ALA A 358 10.92 19.36 -12.34
N ALA A 359 12.18 18.92 -12.23
CA ALA A 359 12.60 17.89 -11.27
C ALA A 359 14.07 18.05 -10.86
N ILE A 360 14.44 17.51 -9.69
CA ILE A 360 15.85 17.33 -9.29
C ILE A 360 16.26 15.87 -9.39
N SER A 361 17.51 15.62 -9.73
CA SER A 361 18.19 14.35 -9.49
C SER A 361 19.05 14.48 -8.23
N ALA A 362 18.77 13.66 -7.22
CA ALA A 362 19.44 13.75 -5.94
C ALA A 362 19.58 12.41 -5.22
N ASN A 363 20.62 12.29 -4.41
CA ASN A 363 20.79 11.20 -3.47
C ASN A 363 20.24 11.60 -2.10
N PHE A 364 19.31 10.79 -1.59
CA PHE A 364 18.67 11.00 -0.29
C PHE A 364 19.26 10.01 0.71
N VAL A 365 19.74 10.50 1.86
CA VAL A 365 20.25 9.64 2.93
C VAL A 365 19.43 9.83 4.18
N ALA A 366 18.88 8.75 4.72
CA ALA A 366 18.34 8.73 6.08
C ALA A 366 19.38 8.21 7.06
N VAL A 367 19.52 8.92 8.18
CA VAL A 367 20.45 8.62 9.26
C VAL A 367 19.82 8.97 10.61
N ASN A 368 20.32 8.37 11.69
CA ASN A 368 19.85 8.61 13.06
C ASN A 368 18.33 8.40 13.24
N SER A 369 17.73 7.45 12.53
CA SER A 369 16.29 7.18 12.66
C SER A 369 15.95 6.67 14.07
N SER A 370 14.81 7.13 14.59
CA SER A 370 14.31 6.75 15.92
C SER A 370 13.63 5.38 15.94
N LYS A 371 13.02 4.99 14.82
CA LYS A 371 12.33 3.71 14.58
C LYS A 371 12.45 3.34 13.11
N ALA A 372 12.07 2.10 12.79
CA ALA A 372 11.90 1.69 11.40
C ALA A 372 10.82 2.54 10.73
N GLY A 373 11.05 2.95 9.48
CA GLY A 373 10.14 3.79 8.73
C GLY A 373 10.62 3.98 7.29
N HIS A 374 9.97 4.88 6.57
CA HIS A 374 10.42 5.31 5.25
C HIS A 374 10.24 6.82 5.06
N LEU A 375 10.95 7.38 4.08
CA LEU A 375 10.70 8.70 3.55
C LEU A 375 9.84 8.58 2.30
N THR A 376 8.95 9.55 2.14
CA THR A 376 8.27 9.82 0.87
C THR A 376 8.69 11.21 0.42
N VAL A 377 9.34 11.30 -0.73
CA VAL A 377 9.77 12.55 -1.34
C VAL A 377 8.94 12.77 -2.59
N PHE A 378 8.26 13.91 -2.67
CA PHE A 378 7.18 14.13 -3.63
C PHE A 378 6.99 15.61 -3.98
N ASN A 379 6.22 15.84 -5.04
CA ASN A 379 5.77 17.16 -5.44
C ASN A 379 4.88 17.78 -4.35
N CYS A 380 5.15 19.01 -3.92
CA CYS A 380 4.46 19.63 -2.80
C CYS A 380 2.98 19.97 -3.03
N SER A 381 2.51 20.00 -4.28
CA SER A 381 1.09 20.23 -4.60
C SER A 381 0.23 18.96 -4.43
N SER A 382 0.84 17.77 -4.43
CA SER A 382 0.14 16.49 -4.33
C SER A 382 -0.15 16.13 -2.86
N LYS A 383 -1.21 15.35 -2.63
CA LYS A 383 -1.37 14.64 -1.34
C LYS A 383 -0.18 13.69 -1.16
N VAL A 384 0.22 13.43 0.08
CA VAL A 384 1.33 12.49 0.37
C VAL A 384 1.04 11.15 -0.31
N PRO A 385 1.81 10.76 -1.33
CA PRO A 385 1.54 9.55 -2.08
C PRO A 385 1.91 8.32 -1.25
N GLU A 386 1.22 7.20 -1.43
CA GLU A 386 1.56 5.91 -0.79
C GLU A 386 2.78 5.22 -1.43
N VAL A 387 3.79 5.98 -1.87
CA VAL A 387 5.06 5.46 -2.39
C VAL A 387 6.16 5.67 -1.35
N SER A 388 7.17 4.80 -1.36
CA SER A 388 8.36 5.00 -0.52
C SER A 388 9.51 5.44 -1.40
N THR A 389 10.21 6.52 -1.05
CA THR A 389 11.49 6.87 -1.67
C THR A 389 12.59 6.02 -1.05
N LEU A 390 12.71 5.97 0.28
CA LEU A 390 13.73 5.15 0.93
C LEU A 390 13.28 4.62 2.29
N GLY A 391 13.59 3.36 2.57
CA GLY A 391 13.36 2.72 3.87
C GLY A 391 14.55 2.86 4.80
N TYR A 392 14.31 2.99 6.11
CA TYR A 392 15.35 3.10 7.11
C TYR A 392 14.98 2.36 8.40
N THR A 393 16.01 1.89 9.11
CA THR A 393 15.90 1.29 10.45
C THR A 393 16.96 1.89 11.38
N PRO A 394 16.72 1.91 12.71
CA PRO A 394 17.68 2.49 13.65
C PRO A 394 19.06 1.85 13.55
N GLY A 395 20.11 2.66 13.69
CA GLY A 395 21.50 2.18 13.63
C GLY A 395 22.07 1.99 12.22
N THR A 396 21.30 2.30 11.17
CA THR A 396 21.77 2.26 9.78
C THR A 396 21.74 3.65 9.15
N SER A 397 22.61 3.87 8.16
CA SER A 397 22.52 4.99 7.22
C SER A 397 22.27 4.42 5.84
N VAL A 398 21.17 4.80 5.21
CA VAL A 398 20.74 4.22 3.92
C VAL A 398 20.57 5.36 2.93
N ALA A 399 21.19 5.20 1.77
CA ALA A 399 21.08 6.11 0.64
C ALA A 399 20.12 5.56 -0.40
N ASN A 400 19.40 6.45 -1.08
CA ASN A 400 18.73 6.14 -2.33
C ASN A 400 18.74 7.33 -3.28
N GLN A 401 19.22 7.10 -4.51
CA GLN A 401 19.15 8.07 -5.60
C GLN A 401 17.73 8.09 -6.19
N ALA A 402 17.14 9.29 -6.28
CA ALA A 402 15.82 9.48 -6.85
C ALA A 402 15.76 10.75 -7.71
N ILE A 403 14.89 10.72 -8.72
CA ILE A 403 14.45 11.91 -9.43
C ILE A 403 13.15 12.37 -8.77
N VAL A 404 13.03 13.65 -8.43
CA VAL A 404 11.89 14.16 -7.66
C VAL A 404 11.29 15.36 -8.39
N PRO A 405 10.00 15.31 -8.77
CA PRO A 405 9.31 16.44 -9.36
C PRO A 405 9.23 17.63 -8.40
N LEU A 406 9.31 18.85 -8.94
CA LEU A 406 9.22 20.09 -8.18
C LEU A 406 7.90 20.83 -8.45
N GLU A 407 7.39 21.50 -7.43
CA GLU A 407 6.41 22.60 -7.56
C GLU A 407 7.17 23.91 -7.34
N GLN A 408 7.30 24.72 -8.40
CA GLN A 408 7.93 26.05 -8.31
C GLN A 408 9.30 26.01 -7.62
N GLY A 409 10.15 25.05 -8.00
CA GLY A 409 11.48 24.87 -7.43
C GLY A 409 11.53 24.17 -6.07
N LYS A 410 10.40 23.68 -5.54
CA LYS A 410 10.30 23.07 -4.21
C LYS A 410 9.82 21.62 -4.27
N PHE A 411 10.29 20.81 -3.34
CA PHE A 411 9.79 19.46 -3.10
C PHE A 411 9.50 19.23 -1.62
N CYS A 412 8.73 18.18 -1.32
CA CYS A 412 8.28 17.88 0.03
C CYS A 412 8.85 16.52 0.47
N ILE A 413 9.29 16.46 1.73
CA ILE A 413 9.74 15.22 2.39
C ILE A 413 8.78 14.91 3.52
N TYR A 414 8.12 13.75 3.46
CA TYR A 414 7.35 13.19 4.56
C TYR A 414 8.14 12.07 5.24
N ALA A 415 8.16 12.06 6.58
CA ALA A 415 8.83 11.01 7.36
C ALA A 415 7.83 10.20 8.20
N HIS A 416 7.80 8.89 7.99
CA HIS A 416 6.94 7.98 8.78
C HIS A 416 7.45 7.76 10.21
N ALA A 417 8.73 8.02 10.48
CA ALA A 417 9.32 8.05 11.82
C ALA A 417 10.39 9.13 11.89
N SER A 418 10.68 9.65 13.08
CA SER A 418 11.64 10.76 13.23
C SER A 418 13.04 10.36 12.77
N VAL A 419 13.67 11.18 11.92
CA VAL A 419 14.91 10.84 11.20
C VAL A 419 15.68 12.11 10.79
N ASP A 420 17.01 12.02 10.71
CA ASP A 420 17.83 13.03 10.05
C ASP A 420 17.97 12.67 8.56
N VAL A 421 17.75 13.64 7.69
CA VAL A 421 17.87 13.53 6.23
C VAL A 421 19.05 14.35 5.72
N ILE A 422 19.76 13.80 4.74
CA ILE A 422 20.74 14.47 3.90
C ILE A 422 20.24 14.41 2.45
N VAL A 423 20.40 15.50 1.70
CA VAL A 423 20.08 15.55 0.27
C VAL A 423 21.29 16.10 -0.48
N ASP A 424 21.90 15.27 -1.31
CA ASP A 424 23.01 15.63 -2.19
C ASP A 424 22.50 15.70 -3.64
N VAL A 425 22.49 16.88 -4.26
CA VAL A 425 21.95 17.12 -5.61
C VAL A 425 23.04 16.88 -6.66
N ASN A 426 22.72 16.18 -7.74
CA ASN A 426 23.64 15.88 -8.85
C ASN A 426 23.12 16.26 -10.25
N GLY A 427 21.94 16.85 -10.34
CA GLY A 427 21.49 17.50 -11.57
C GLY A 427 20.05 17.99 -11.51
N TYR A 428 19.65 18.69 -12.56
CA TYR A 428 18.33 19.32 -12.71
C TYR A 428 17.68 18.89 -14.01
N TYR A 429 16.36 18.73 -14.00
CA TYR A 429 15.56 18.56 -15.21
C TYR A 429 14.83 19.87 -15.50
N ARG A 430 15.16 20.51 -16.61
CA ARG A 430 14.64 21.83 -16.98
C ARG A 430 14.56 22.03 -18.50
N PRO A 431 13.75 22.98 -19.00
CA PRO A 431 13.72 23.33 -20.41
C PRO A 431 15.07 23.90 -20.87
N GLY A 432 15.49 23.63 -22.12
CA GLY A 432 16.68 24.25 -22.72
C GLY A 432 17.43 23.39 -23.74
N THR A 433 18.14 24.03 -24.67
CA THR A 433 18.86 23.41 -25.80
C THR A 433 20.29 22.95 -25.48
N GLU A 434 20.81 23.26 -24.29
CA GLU A 434 22.13 22.81 -23.79
C GLU A 434 22.02 21.66 -22.79
N SER A 435 20.80 21.19 -22.53
CA SER A 435 20.52 20.11 -21.58
C SER A 435 20.57 18.76 -22.31
N ALA A 436 21.10 17.74 -21.65
CA ALA A 436 21.35 16.42 -22.21
C ALA A 436 20.11 15.51 -22.16
N GLU A 437 19.87 14.79 -23.26
CA GLU A 437 18.81 13.80 -23.41
C GLU A 437 19.27 12.44 -22.88
N PHE A 438 18.36 11.58 -22.41
CA PHE A 438 18.73 10.28 -21.84
C PHE A 438 18.68 9.17 -22.89
N THR A 439 19.79 8.44 -23.03
CA THR A 439 19.85 7.21 -23.81
C THR A 439 19.95 5.99 -22.88
N PRO A 440 18.88 5.17 -22.78
CA PRO A 440 18.90 3.99 -21.94
C PRO A 440 19.68 2.84 -22.58
N LEU A 441 20.46 2.12 -21.78
CA LEU A 441 21.25 0.95 -22.19
C LEU A 441 20.72 -0.34 -21.54
N ASP A 442 21.04 -1.48 -22.15
CA ASP A 442 20.84 -2.76 -21.46
C ASP A 442 21.87 -2.85 -20.31
N PRO A 443 21.46 -3.22 -19.08
CA PRO A 443 22.37 -3.17 -17.93
C PRO A 443 23.63 -4.01 -18.11
N LYS A 444 24.80 -3.42 -17.86
CA LYS A 444 26.10 -4.09 -18.04
C LYS A 444 27.12 -3.69 -16.98
N ARG A 445 27.88 -4.64 -16.45
CA ARG A 445 29.04 -4.36 -15.59
C ARG A 445 30.21 -3.79 -16.40
N LEU A 446 30.68 -2.61 -16.01
CA LEU A 446 31.84 -1.95 -16.63
C LEU A 446 33.10 -2.03 -15.75
N TYR A 447 32.93 -2.15 -14.43
CA TYR A 447 34.06 -2.19 -13.51
C TYR A 447 33.79 -3.12 -12.32
N ASP A 448 34.81 -3.89 -11.95
CA ASP A 448 34.83 -4.73 -10.76
C ASP A 448 36.20 -4.64 -10.07
N SER A 449 36.25 -4.02 -8.90
CA SER A 449 37.49 -3.91 -8.14
C SER A 449 37.98 -5.26 -7.56
N ARG A 450 37.09 -6.26 -7.46
CA ARG A 450 37.45 -7.61 -6.98
C ARG A 450 38.33 -8.36 -7.96
N GLU A 451 38.20 -8.02 -9.25
CA GLU A 451 38.99 -8.58 -10.35
C GLU A 451 40.22 -7.72 -10.69
N THR A 452 40.25 -6.48 -10.18
CA THR A 452 41.34 -5.55 -10.41
C THR A 452 42.08 -5.23 -9.11
N LYS A 453 41.79 -4.09 -8.49
CA LYS A 453 42.40 -3.65 -7.25
C LYS A 453 41.38 -3.02 -6.33
N ARG A 454 41.26 -3.60 -5.13
CA ARG A 454 40.50 -3.08 -3.99
C ARG A 454 40.77 -1.60 -3.74
N LEU A 455 39.73 -0.84 -3.42
CA LEU A 455 39.85 0.57 -3.08
C LEU A 455 40.38 0.71 -1.65
N LYS A 456 41.35 1.63 -1.48
CA LYS A 456 41.94 1.96 -0.17
C LYS A 456 41.28 3.21 0.40
N ALA A 457 41.10 3.21 1.72
CA ALA A 457 40.53 4.33 2.45
C ALA A 457 41.22 5.65 2.07
N GLY A 458 40.42 6.65 1.70
CA GLY A 458 40.91 7.99 1.33
C GLY A 458 41.70 8.08 0.03
N VAL A 459 41.91 6.97 -0.70
CA VAL A 459 42.61 6.97 -2.00
C VAL A 459 41.59 7.05 -3.13
N GLU A 460 41.71 8.08 -3.95
CA GLU A 460 40.87 8.25 -5.14
C GLU A 460 41.20 7.19 -6.20
N ARG A 461 40.15 6.62 -6.80
CA ARG A 461 40.22 5.71 -7.94
C ARG A 461 39.53 6.33 -9.14
N LYS A 462 40.28 6.57 -10.21
CA LYS A 462 39.74 6.93 -11.53
C LYS A 462 39.22 5.68 -12.24
N ILE A 463 38.01 5.74 -12.77
CA ILE A 463 37.34 4.61 -13.44
C ILE A 463 36.86 5.10 -14.80
N ARG A 464 37.35 4.47 -15.88
CA ARG A 464 36.89 4.76 -17.24
C ARG A 464 35.48 4.18 -17.42
N ILE A 465 34.52 5.02 -17.79
CA ILE A 465 33.13 4.62 -18.02
C ILE A 465 32.80 4.65 -19.51
N THR A 466 33.04 5.80 -20.16
CA THR A 466 32.70 5.96 -21.58
C THR A 466 33.72 5.29 -22.49
N GLY A 467 33.41 5.11 -23.78
CA GLY A 467 34.31 4.46 -24.75
C GLY A 467 34.70 3.03 -24.40
N THR A 468 34.00 2.39 -23.45
CA THR A 468 34.15 0.98 -23.10
C THR A 468 33.20 0.14 -23.94
N VAL A 469 33.54 -1.12 -24.21
CA VAL A 469 32.67 -2.01 -25.02
C VAL A 469 31.33 -2.18 -24.31
N GLY A 470 30.23 -1.77 -24.96
CA GLY A 470 28.88 -1.83 -24.40
C GLY A 470 28.61 -0.83 -23.28
N GLY A 471 29.48 0.17 -23.10
CA GLY A 471 29.25 1.33 -22.25
C GLY A 471 28.86 2.57 -23.08
N PRO A 472 28.74 3.74 -22.42
CA PRO A 472 28.41 4.99 -23.08
C PRO A 472 29.45 5.43 -24.11
N PRO A 473 29.07 6.19 -25.17
CA PRO A 473 30.01 6.75 -26.13
C PRO A 473 30.93 7.79 -25.50
N VAL A 474 32.10 8.02 -26.12
CA VAL A 474 32.99 9.13 -25.74
C VAL A 474 32.25 10.46 -25.94
N GLY A 475 32.36 11.37 -24.97
CA GLY A 475 31.69 12.67 -25.02
C GLY A 475 30.32 12.72 -24.33
N ALA A 476 29.85 11.63 -23.70
CA ALA A 476 28.66 11.70 -22.86
C ALA A 476 28.83 12.68 -21.69
N ASP A 477 27.88 13.59 -21.51
CA ASP A 477 27.90 14.64 -20.49
C ASP A 477 27.76 14.05 -19.08
N ALA A 478 26.90 13.04 -18.94
CA ALA A 478 26.72 12.30 -17.70
C ALA A 478 26.37 10.83 -17.93
N VAL A 479 26.51 10.02 -16.88
CA VAL A 479 26.24 8.58 -16.92
C VAL A 479 25.30 8.16 -15.80
N ALA A 480 24.39 7.23 -16.14
CA ALA A 480 23.50 6.57 -15.20
C ALA A 480 24.08 5.20 -14.82
N LEU A 481 24.40 5.04 -13.55
CA LEU A 481 25.10 3.87 -13.02
C LEU A 481 24.32 3.26 -11.86
N ASN A 482 24.56 1.98 -11.60
CA ASN A 482 24.30 1.34 -10.33
C ASN A 482 25.63 0.91 -9.72
N VAL A 483 26.00 1.54 -8.61
CA VAL A 483 27.29 1.34 -7.94
C VAL A 483 27.06 0.52 -6.68
N THR A 484 27.74 -0.62 -6.56
CA THR A 484 27.60 -1.51 -5.41
C THR A 484 28.86 -1.50 -4.57
N ALA A 485 28.76 -1.08 -3.31
CA ALA A 485 29.79 -1.28 -2.30
C ALA A 485 29.76 -2.74 -1.84
N VAL A 486 30.89 -3.45 -1.92
CA VAL A 486 31.02 -4.85 -1.52
C VAL A 486 32.26 -5.07 -0.64
N ARG A 487 32.16 -6.02 0.30
CA ARG A 487 33.27 -6.40 1.19
C ARG A 487 33.90 -5.21 1.94
N GLY A 488 33.11 -4.25 2.43
CA GLY A 488 33.62 -3.12 3.21
C GLY A 488 34.30 -3.56 4.51
N ALA A 489 35.47 -2.97 4.82
CA ALA A 489 36.25 -3.28 6.02
C ALA A 489 35.70 -2.62 7.29
N GLY A 490 34.92 -1.55 7.13
CA GLY A 490 34.24 -0.83 8.21
C GLY A 490 32.95 -0.19 7.70
N ALA A 491 32.16 0.38 8.62
CA ALA A 491 31.04 1.20 8.23
C ALA A 491 31.54 2.52 7.62
N GLY A 492 30.90 2.99 6.55
CA GLY A 492 31.33 4.20 5.88
C GLY A 492 30.46 4.58 4.70
N HIS A 493 31.02 5.47 3.87
CA HIS A 493 30.40 5.87 2.63
C HIS A 493 31.39 5.85 1.47
N LEU A 494 30.82 5.76 0.26
CA LEU A 494 31.50 5.86 -1.01
C LEU A 494 31.04 7.15 -1.68
N GLN A 495 31.99 7.93 -2.16
CA GLN A 495 31.76 9.09 -3.01
C GLN A 495 31.98 8.65 -4.47
N VAL A 496 31.11 9.10 -5.37
CA VAL A 496 31.25 8.96 -6.81
C VAL A 496 30.97 10.32 -7.42
N TYR A 497 31.93 10.89 -8.14
CA TYR A 497 31.88 12.28 -8.60
C TYR A 497 32.71 12.47 -9.88
N PRO A 498 32.49 13.57 -10.64
CA PRO A 498 33.33 13.90 -11.79
C PRO A 498 34.78 14.13 -11.34
N CYS A 499 35.76 13.54 -12.03
CA CYS A 499 37.15 13.68 -11.62
C CYS A 499 37.60 15.15 -11.66
N GLY A 500 38.19 15.62 -10.55
CA GLY A 500 38.59 17.02 -10.37
C GLY A 500 37.53 17.92 -9.71
N ALA A 501 36.30 17.43 -9.49
CA ALA A 501 35.27 18.19 -8.78
C ALA A 501 35.64 18.42 -7.30
N THR A 502 35.53 19.65 -6.83
CA THR A 502 35.91 20.05 -5.46
C THR A 502 34.70 20.20 -4.52
N SER A 503 33.52 20.52 -5.05
CA SER A 503 32.26 20.64 -4.31
C SER A 503 31.74 19.30 -3.78
N SER A 504 32.12 18.18 -4.43
CA SER A 504 31.65 16.83 -4.11
C SER A 504 32.32 16.18 -2.89
N LEU A 505 33.32 16.83 -2.29
CA LEU A 505 34.05 16.27 -1.15
C LEU A 505 33.19 16.05 0.10
N GLN A 506 32.01 16.68 0.18
CA GLN A 506 31.08 16.50 1.29
C GLN A 506 29.95 15.51 1.01
N THR A 507 29.77 15.03 -0.23
CA THR A 507 28.63 14.17 -0.61
C THR A 507 28.90 12.70 -0.34
N SER A 508 27.84 11.90 -0.32
CA SER A 508 27.92 10.43 -0.27
C SER A 508 27.00 9.82 -1.31
N ALA A 509 27.50 8.88 -2.11
CA ALA A 509 26.72 8.13 -3.08
C ALA A 509 26.20 6.81 -2.49
N VAL A 510 27.03 6.03 -1.80
CA VAL A 510 26.61 4.76 -1.18
C VAL A 510 26.99 4.76 0.29
N ASN A 511 26.05 4.45 1.18
CA ASN A 511 26.30 4.21 2.60
C ASN A 511 26.30 2.71 2.87
N TYR A 512 27.35 2.21 3.51
CA TYR A 512 27.56 0.77 3.67
C TYR A 512 28.06 0.42 5.08
N VAL A 513 27.79 -0.83 5.47
CA VAL A 513 28.30 -1.47 6.68
C VAL A 513 28.99 -2.78 6.32
N PRO A 514 29.90 -3.31 7.15
CA PRO A 514 30.56 -4.58 6.90
C PRO A 514 29.56 -5.73 6.78
N GLY A 515 29.88 -6.72 5.95
CA GLY A 515 29.06 -7.93 5.76
C GLY A 515 27.91 -7.80 4.78
N GLU A 516 27.69 -6.62 4.19
CA GLU A 516 26.61 -6.38 3.23
C GLU A 516 27.14 -5.86 1.89
N ALA A 517 26.50 -6.29 0.80
CA ALA A 517 26.68 -5.69 -0.53
C ALA A 517 25.57 -4.64 -0.71
N ARG A 518 25.92 -3.36 -0.81
CA ARG A 518 24.94 -2.25 -0.87
C ARG A 518 25.02 -1.52 -2.21
N PRO A 519 24.01 -1.66 -3.08
CA PRO A 519 23.89 -0.88 -4.30
C PRO A 519 23.21 0.47 -4.04
N ASN A 520 23.53 1.47 -4.87
CA ASN A 520 22.70 2.64 -5.09
C ASN A 520 22.79 3.04 -6.57
N SER A 521 21.70 3.57 -7.12
CA SER A 521 21.78 4.28 -8.40
C SER A 521 22.61 5.57 -8.24
N VAL A 522 23.32 5.97 -9.29
CA VAL A 522 24.21 7.13 -9.32
C VAL A 522 24.09 7.81 -10.67
N VAL A 523 23.85 9.12 -10.65
CA VAL A 523 23.98 9.99 -11.84
C VAL A 523 25.16 10.91 -11.61
N VAL A 524 26.10 10.91 -12.56
CA VAL A 524 27.36 11.63 -12.40
C VAL A 524 27.90 12.09 -13.74
N GLY A 525 28.42 13.32 -13.79
CA GLY A 525 29.16 13.82 -14.95
C GLY A 525 30.45 13.04 -15.17
N THR A 526 30.96 13.05 -16.40
CA THR A 526 32.28 12.46 -16.71
C THR A 526 33.32 13.53 -16.99
N ASP A 527 34.60 13.26 -16.69
CA ASP A 527 35.67 14.17 -17.06
C ASP A 527 35.95 14.14 -18.58
N SER A 528 36.88 14.97 -19.06
CA SER A 528 37.24 15.03 -20.49
C SER A 528 37.83 13.72 -21.04
N GLN A 529 38.21 12.78 -20.16
CA GLN A 529 38.67 11.44 -20.51
C GLN A 529 37.55 10.40 -20.32
N GLY A 530 36.32 10.83 -20.05
CA GLY A 530 35.14 10.03 -19.77
C GLY A 530 35.29 9.13 -18.54
N GLN A 531 36.02 9.60 -17.53
CA GLN A 531 36.23 8.92 -16.27
C GLN A 531 35.33 9.50 -15.16
N VAL A 532 35.06 8.66 -14.17
CA VAL A 532 34.48 9.06 -12.88
C VAL A 532 35.46 8.72 -11.77
N CYS A 533 35.41 9.48 -10.70
CA CYS A 533 36.26 9.30 -9.54
C CYS A 533 35.47 8.69 -8.39
N ALA A 534 36.03 7.66 -7.77
CA ALA A 534 35.47 6.98 -6.61
C ALA A 534 36.42 7.08 -5.42
N LYS A 535 35.90 7.48 -4.26
CA LYS A 535 36.69 7.61 -3.03
C LYS A 535 35.90 7.06 -1.84
N ALA A 536 36.56 6.23 -1.05
CA ALA A 536 35.91 5.52 0.03
C ALA A 536 36.43 5.93 1.40
N LEU A 537 35.54 5.97 2.38
CA LEU A 537 35.93 6.24 3.78
C LEU A 537 36.73 5.09 4.40
N THR A 538 36.40 3.85 4.05
CA THR A 538 37.12 2.66 4.51
C THR A 538 37.46 1.77 3.31
N ASP A 539 38.40 0.83 3.48
CA ASP A 539 38.75 -0.13 2.43
C ASP A 539 37.52 -0.94 2.00
N LEU A 540 37.20 -0.95 0.71
CA LEU A 540 36.15 -1.80 0.15
C LEU A 540 36.46 -2.19 -1.29
N ASP A 541 35.70 -3.16 -1.77
CA ASP A 541 35.55 -3.41 -3.19
C ASP A 541 34.26 -2.71 -3.68
N ILE A 542 34.21 -2.29 -4.93
CA ILE A 542 33.03 -1.81 -5.63
C ILE A 542 32.81 -2.55 -6.95
N THR A 543 31.56 -2.62 -7.40
CA THR A 543 31.19 -2.89 -8.79
C THR A 543 30.43 -1.69 -9.36
N VAL A 544 30.58 -1.46 -10.67
CA VAL A 544 29.89 -0.39 -11.39
C VAL A 544 29.20 -0.99 -12.60
N ASP A 545 27.88 -0.94 -12.58
CA ASP A 545 27.01 -1.38 -13.66
C ASP A 545 26.39 -0.15 -14.33
N VAL A 546 26.39 -0.06 -15.66
CA VAL A 546 25.77 1.05 -16.41
C VAL A 546 24.33 0.73 -16.77
N THR A 547 23.44 1.73 -16.74
CA THR A 547 22.04 1.61 -17.19
C THR A 547 21.67 2.64 -18.27
N GLY A 548 22.49 3.65 -18.52
CA GLY A 548 22.28 4.63 -19.57
C GLY A 548 23.27 5.79 -19.49
N TYR A 549 23.10 6.78 -20.35
CA TYR A 549 23.91 8.00 -20.38
C TYR A 549 23.11 9.20 -20.85
N PHE A 550 23.67 10.38 -20.64
CA PHE A 550 23.10 11.65 -21.06
C PHE A 550 24.08 12.33 -22.02
N ASP A 551 23.58 12.74 -23.18
CA ASP A 551 24.30 13.54 -24.17
C ASP A 551 23.38 14.50 -24.92
N THR A 552 23.96 15.46 -25.60
CA THR A 552 23.21 16.46 -26.38
C THR A 552 22.76 15.88 -27.74
N GLY A 553 21.45 15.86 -27.98
CA GLY A 553 20.83 15.62 -29.29
C GLY A 553 20.76 14.17 -29.78
N ALA A 554 20.81 13.17 -28.89
CA ALA A 554 20.79 11.76 -29.28
C ALA A 554 19.97 10.82 -28.35
N GLY A 555 19.04 11.33 -27.53
CA GLY A 555 18.28 10.56 -26.55
C GLY A 555 16.79 10.90 -26.47
N TYR A 556 16.24 10.76 -25.26
CA TYR A 556 14.84 11.02 -24.95
C TYR A 556 14.69 12.07 -23.84
N GLU A 557 13.63 12.88 -23.91
CA GLU A 557 13.31 13.90 -22.91
C GLU A 557 12.60 13.28 -21.70
N PHE A 558 12.81 13.82 -20.51
CA PHE A 558 12.18 13.35 -19.27
C PHE A 558 10.83 14.02 -19.05
N THR A 559 9.80 13.23 -18.80
CA THR A 559 8.51 13.68 -18.28
C THR A 559 8.38 13.26 -16.83
N ALA A 560 8.36 14.24 -15.92
CA ALA A 560 8.10 14.01 -14.50
C ALA A 560 6.62 13.65 -14.30
N LEU A 561 6.36 12.65 -13.44
CA LEU A 561 5.02 12.15 -13.17
C LEU A 561 4.72 12.28 -11.68
N ASP A 562 3.45 12.49 -11.34
CA ASP A 562 2.99 12.29 -9.96
C ASP A 562 3.25 10.83 -9.55
N PRO A 563 4.01 10.56 -8.46
CA PRO A 563 4.47 9.20 -8.18
C PRO A 563 3.32 8.22 -7.98
N ILE A 564 3.35 7.12 -8.73
CA ILE A 564 2.36 6.05 -8.61
C ILE A 564 3.02 4.69 -8.38
N ARG A 565 2.29 3.83 -7.67
CA ARG A 565 2.67 2.42 -7.49
C ARG A 565 2.17 1.58 -8.65
N LEU A 566 3.07 0.99 -9.43
CA LEU A 566 2.71 0.06 -10.52
C LEU A 566 2.58 -1.38 -10.03
N PHE A 567 3.29 -1.75 -8.96
CA PHE A 567 3.24 -3.10 -8.44
C PHE A 567 3.42 -3.15 -6.92
N ASP A 568 2.64 -3.98 -6.24
CA ASP A 568 2.89 -4.36 -4.85
C ASP A 568 2.40 -5.77 -4.56
N SER A 569 3.38 -6.67 -4.43
CA SER A 569 3.16 -8.09 -4.17
C SER A 569 2.36 -8.36 -2.88
N ARG A 570 2.28 -7.42 -1.93
CA ARG A 570 1.54 -7.59 -0.67
C ARG A 570 0.03 -7.41 -0.85
N LYS A 571 -0.41 -6.79 -1.95
CA LYS A 571 -1.82 -6.49 -2.22
C LYS A 571 -2.39 -7.57 -3.14
N ALA A 572 -3.60 -8.06 -2.86
CA ALA A 572 -4.35 -8.95 -3.73
C ALA A 572 -5.42 -8.13 -4.47
N PHE A 573 -4.99 -7.22 -5.34
CA PHE A 573 -5.85 -6.25 -6.04
C PHE A 573 -5.57 -6.29 -7.54
N SER A 574 -6.59 -6.38 -8.38
CA SER A 574 -6.42 -6.39 -9.85
C SER A 574 -5.91 -5.03 -10.33
N GLY A 575 -5.03 -5.02 -11.34
CA GLY A 575 -4.34 -3.80 -11.78
C GLY A 575 -3.12 -3.36 -10.95
N LEU A 576 -2.97 -3.79 -9.69
CA LEU A 576 -1.74 -3.55 -8.90
C LEU A 576 -0.89 -4.82 -8.78
N ASN A 577 -1.51 -5.99 -8.71
CA ASN A 577 -0.80 -7.25 -8.55
C ASN A 577 -1.67 -8.47 -8.90
N GLU A 578 -1.72 -8.79 -10.19
CA GLU A 578 -2.35 -10.02 -10.68
C GLU A 578 -1.41 -11.23 -10.59
N VAL A 579 -0.10 -10.97 -10.60
CA VAL A 579 0.94 -12.00 -10.71
C VAL A 579 1.09 -12.81 -9.40
N THR A 580 1.07 -12.13 -8.26
CA THR A 580 1.32 -12.78 -6.95
C THR A 580 0.11 -12.82 -6.04
N LYS A 581 -0.97 -12.08 -6.34
CA LYS A 581 -2.24 -12.11 -5.58
C LYS A 581 -2.04 -12.00 -4.06
N GLY A 582 -1.21 -11.04 -3.62
CA GLY A 582 -0.88 -10.83 -2.21
C GLY A 582 0.24 -11.71 -1.64
N GLN A 583 0.79 -12.65 -2.42
CA GLN A 583 1.88 -13.53 -2.00
C GLN A 583 3.26 -12.96 -2.31
N ARG A 584 4.30 -13.58 -1.75
CA ARG A 584 5.69 -13.25 -2.09
C ARG A 584 5.97 -13.59 -3.56
N VAL A 585 6.79 -12.77 -4.20
CA VAL A 585 7.44 -13.13 -5.46
C VAL A 585 8.41 -14.27 -5.15
N ARG A 586 8.25 -15.41 -5.82
CA ARG A 586 9.09 -16.60 -5.60
C ARG A 586 10.48 -16.42 -6.18
N ALA A 587 11.45 -17.15 -5.63
CA ALA A 587 12.82 -17.20 -6.14
C ALA A 587 12.85 -17.46 -7.67
N GLY A 588 13.51 -16.58 -8.40
CA GLY A 588 13.64 -16.65 -9.86
C GLY A 588 12.38 -16.32 -10.66
N GLN A 589 11.26 -16.02 -10.00
CA GLN A 589 10.03 -15.61 -10.68
C GLN A 589 10.23 -14.24 -11.33
N VAL A 590 9.95 -14.16 -12.64
CA VAL A 590 9.96 -12.90 -13.39
C VAL A 590 8.58 -12.26 -13.34
N VAL A 591 8.49 -11.11 -12.67
CA VAL A 591 7.32 -10.24 -12.69
C VAL A 591 7.44 -9.31 -13.90
N LYS A 592 6.51 -9.42 -14.85
CA LYS A 592 6.44 -8.56 -16.03
C LYS A 592 5.47 -7.41 -15.75
N LEU A 593 5.93 -6.18 -15.92
CA LEU A 593 5.14 -4.97 -15.67
C LEU A 593 5.02 -4.17 -16.97
N GLN A 594 3.78 -3.88 -17.38
CA GLN A 594 3.52 -2.90 -18.43
C GLN A 594 3.75 -1.50 -17.86
N VAL A 595 4.51 -0.67 -18.57
CA VAL A 595 4.82 0.70 -18.15
C VAL A 595 4.30 1.69 -19.18
N ALA A 596 4.76 1.61 -20.43
CA ALA A 596 4.27 2.52 -21.47
C ALA A 596 2.80 2.23 -21.78
N GLY A 597 1.96 3.26 -21.81
CA GLY A 597 0.53 3.15 -22.06
C GLY A 597 -0.29 2.66 -20.85
N GLU A 598 0.35 2.48 -19.69
CA GLU A 598 -0.31 2.04 -18.47
C GLU A 598 -0.57 3.24 -17.57
N ARG A 599 -1.80 3.38 -17.06
CA ARG A 599 -2.17 4.33 -15.99
C ARG A 599 -1.70 5.78 -16.22
N GLY A 600 -2.01 6.34 -17.38
CA GLY A 600 -1.66 7.72 -17.77
C GLY A 600 -0.22 7.89 -18.31
N ILE A 601 0.61 6.84 -18.30
CA ILE A 601 1.97 6.91 -18.84
C ILE A 601 1.93 6.92 -20.38
N PRO A 602 2.67 7.82 -21.06
CA PRO A 602 2.74 7.86 -22.52
C PRO A 602 3.12 6.51 -23.15
N SER A 603 2.39 6.11 -24.20
CA SER A 603 2.60 4.82 -24.89
C SER A 603 3.93 4.75 -25.67
N ASN A 604 4.54 5.90 -25.96
CA ASN A 604 5.84 5.99 -26.63
C ASN A 604 7.03 5.93 -25.66
N ALA A 605 6.83 5.87 -24.34
CA ALA A 605 7.91 5.80 -23.35
C ALA A 605 8.95 4.71 -23.67
N LYS A 606 10.23 5.05 -23.51
CA LYS A 606 11.40 4.22 -23.84
C LYS A 606 12.25 3.88 -22.61
N ALA A 607 12.14 4.67 -21.55
CA ALA A 607 12.73 4.37 -20.25
C ALA A 607 11.82 4.87 -19.12
N ALA A 608 12.05 4.35 -17.91
CA ALA A 608 11.30 4.73 -16.71
C ALA A 608 12.22 4.97 -15.51
N SER A 609 11.89 5.99 -14.72
CA SER A 609 12.46 6.23 -13.40
C SER A 609 11.63 5.45 -12.39
N VAL A 610 12.16 4.34 -11.90
CA VAL A 610 11.47 3.45 -10.97
C VAL A 610 12.14 3.46 -9.61
N ASN A 611 11.35 3.25 -8.56
CA ASN A 611 11.87 2.90 -7.25
C ASN A 611 11.42 1.49 -6.90
N VAL A 612 12.37 0.59 -6.68
CA VAL A 612 12.07 -0.80 -6.33
C VAL A 612 12.35 -1.02 -4.85
N THR A 613 11.36 -1.53 -4.13
CA THR A 613 11.46 -1.83 -2.70
C THR A 613 11.28 -3.32 -2.45
N VAL A 614 12.23 -3.90 -1.71
CA VAL A 614 12.14 -5.24 -1.14
C VAL A 614 11.66 -5.11 0.30
N THR A 615 10.74 -5.98 0.72
CA THR A 615 10.35 -6.09 2.11
C THR A 615 10.12 -7.53 2.56
N GLN A 616 10.48 -7.79 3.82
CA GLN A 616 10.42 -9.10 4.46
C GLN A 616 11.10 -10.23 3.65
N PRO A 617 12.29 -10.05 3.06
CA PRO A 617 12.96 -11.13 2.35
C PRO A 617 13.27 -12.30 3.29
N THR A 618 13.09 -13.53 2.80
CA THR A 618 13.29 -14.76 3.59
C THR A 618 14.76 -15.09 3.88
N ALA A 619 15.66 -14.59 3.04
CA ALA A 619 17.11 -14.75 3.15
C ALA A 619 17.81 -13.57 2.47
N GLY A 620 19.14 -13.52 2.55
CA GLY A 620 19.93 -12.58 1.75
C GLY A 620 19.67 -12.78 0.26
N LEU A 621 19.39 -11.69 -0.46
CA LEU A 621 19.01 -11.72 -1.88
C LEU A 621 19.48 -10.50 -2.64
N HIS A 622 19.34 -10.58 -3.97
CA HIS A 622 19.32 -9.42 -4.83
C HIS A 622 18.08 -9.42 -5.74
N VAL A 623 17.75 -8.24 -6.24
CA VAL A 623 16.70 -7.98 -7.23
C VAL A 623 17.34 -7.39 -8.48
N THR A 624 16.90 -7.88 -9.62
CA THR A 624 17.31 -7.36 -10.94
C THR A 624 16.09 -6.80 -11.64
N VAL A 625 16.23 -5.56 -12.14
CA VAL A 625 15.23 -4.80 -12.89
C VAL A 625 15.82 -4.55 -14.26
N PHE A 626 15.13 -4.99 -15.31
CA PHE A 626 15.70 -5.03 -16.66
C PHE A 626 14.61 -4.90 -17.74
N PRO A 627 14.94 -4.42 -18.95
CA PRO A 627 14.02 -4.52 -20.08
C PRO A 627 13.62 -5.98 -20.28
N CYS A 628 12.32 -6.25 -20.39
CA CYS A 628 11.86 -7.63 -20.55
C CYS A 628 12.50 -8.31 -21.77
N GLY A 629 13.06 -9.50 -21.55
CA GLY A 629 13.90 -10.22 -22.51
C GLY A 629 14.99 -10.99 -21.79
N SER A 630 16.24 -10.85 -22.22
CA SER A 630 17.40 -11.49 -21.61
C SER A 630 17.76 -10.83 -20.27
N GLN A 631 17.72 -11.60 -19.19
CA GLN A 631 18.11 -11.13 -17.87
C GLN A 631 19.63 -10.85 -17.80
N PRO A 632 20.07 -9.66 -17.36
CA PRO A 632 21.48 -9.36 -17.18
C PRO A 632 22.04 -10.00 -15.90
N SER A 633 23.37 -10.06 -15.79
CA SER A 633 24.07 -10.53 -14.58
C SER A 633 24.22 -9.46 -13.49
N THR A 634 23.64 -8.29 -13.70
CA THR A 634 23.67 -7.15 -12.78
C THR A 634 22.53 -7.25 -11.74
N SER A 635 22.66 -6.50 -10.66
CA SER A 635 21.66 -6.41 -9.59
C SER A 635 21.38 -4.95 -9.28
N ASN A 636 20.11 -4.56 -9.18
CA ASN A 636 19.73 -3.19 -8.81
C ASN A 636 19.67 -3.03 -7.29
N LEU A 637 19.20 -4.03 -6.56
CA LEU A 637 18.96 -3.92 -5.12
C LEU A 637 19.41 -5.18 -4.39
N ASN A 638 20.01 -5.02 -3.23
CA ASN A 638 20.42 -6.13 -2.36
C ASN A 638 19.84 -5.96 -0.97
N ALA A 639 19.33 -7.05 -0.39
CA ALA A 639 18.72 -7.06 0.93
C ALA A 639 19.16 -8.28 1.74
N GLY A 640 19.43 -8.09 3.03
CA GLY A 640 19.55 -9.16 4.01
C GLY A 640 18.18 -9.67 4.46
N ALA A 641 18.13 -10.82 5.14
CA ALA A 641 16.88 -11.39 5.66
C ALA A 641 16.12 -10.39 6.55
N GLY A 642 14.80 -10.28 6.36
CA GLY A 642 13.92 -9.37 7.10
C GLY A 642 14.11 -7.88 6.80
N GLN A 643 15.08 -7.47 5.98
CA GLN A 643 15.32 -6.05 5.70
C GLN A 643 14.28 -5.46 4.73
N THR A 644 13.88 -4.23 5.00
CA THR A 644 13.13 -3.40 4.04
C THR A 644 14.07 -2.35 3.46
N VAL A 645 14.35 -2.43 2.17
CA VAL A 645 15.27 -1.53 1.47
C VAL A 645 14.70 -1.16 0.11
N ALA A 646 15.03 0.03 -0.36
CA ALA A 646 14.63 0.54 -1.66
C ALA A 646 15.86 1.02 -2.43
N ASN A 647 15.80 0.94 -3.77
CA ASN A 647 16.78 1.55 -4.65
C ASN A 647 16.07 2.07 -5.90
N GLY A 648 16.37 3.31 -6.27
CA GLY A 648 15.96 3.95 -7.51
C GLY A 648 16.72 3.34 -8.68
N ALA A 649 16.09 3.30 -9.84
CA ALA A 649 16.73 2.82 -11.06
C ALA A 649 16.16 3.57 -12.27
N MET A 650 17.04 3.92 -13.20
CA MET A 650 16.66 4.37 -14.54
C MET A 650 16.77 3.16 -15.46
N VAL A 651 15.64 2.71 -15.99
CA VAL A 651 15.56 1.41 -16.65
C VAL A 651 14.99 1.57 -18.05
N LYS A 652 15.67 0.96 -19.02
CA LYS A 652 15.18 0.79 -20.39
C LYS A 652 13.89 -0.02 -20.41
N LEU A 653 12.89 0.43 -21.17
CA LEU A 653 11.71 -0.37 -21.46
C LEU A 653 11.99 -1.30 -22.65
N SER A 654 11.38 -2.48 -22.66
CA SER A 654 11.40 -3.35 -23.83
C SER A 654 10.71 -2.68 -25.02
N SER A 655 10.81 -3.26 -26.22
CA SER A 655 10.07 -2.79 -27.40
C SER A 655 8.54 -2.78 -27.23
N LYS A 656 8.03 -3.48 -26.21
CA LYS A 656 6.61 -3.49 -25.83
C LYS A 656 6.27 -2.50 -24.70
N GLY A 657 7.22 -1.68 -24.26
CA GLY A 657 7.03 -0.74 -23.15
C GLY A 657 7.03 -1.40 -21.77
N GLN A 658 7.73 -2.53 -21.60
CA GLN A 658 7.67 -3.36 -20.39
C GLN A 658 9.00 -3.39 -19.62
N VAL A 659 8.90 -3.53 -18.30
CA VAL A 659 10.00 -3.85 -17.39
C VAL A 659 9.78 -5.21 -16.73
N CYS A 660 10.86 -5.96 -16.57
CA CYS A 660 10.89 -7.22 -15.88
C CYS A 660 11.64 -7.07 -14.55
N VAL A 661 11.07 -7.62 -13.48
CA VAL A 661 11.68 -7.66 -12.15
C VAL A 661 11.79 -9.10 -11.69
N THR A 662 12.95 -9.50 -11.18
CA THR A 662 13.16 -10.82 -10.61
C THR A 662 13.87 -10.71 -9.27
N SER A 663 13.59 -11.65 -8.37
CA SER A 663 14.25 -11.75 -7.07
C SER A 663 14.96 -13.10 -6.94
N LEU A 664 16.18 -13.10 -6.41
CA LEU A 664 16.95 -14.33 -6.18
C LEU A 664 16.27 -15.27 -5.17
N LYS A 665 15.50 -14.71 -4.22
CA LYS A 665 14.83 -15.45 -3.15
C LYS A 665 13.42 -14.89 -2.91
N ASP A 666 12.61 -15.63 -2.18
CA ASP A 666 11.24 -15.26 -1.86
C ASP A 666 11.20 -13.95 -1.06
N THR A 667 10.46 -12.98 -1.58
CA THR A 667 10.31 -11.67 -0.95
C THR A 667 9.04 -10.98 -1.43
N HIS A 668 8.59 -9.97 -0.68
CA HIS A 668 7.69 -8.99 -1.28
C HIS A 668 8.49 -7.95 -2.05
N LEU A 669 7.98 -7.61 -3.25
CA LEU A 669 8.44 -6.52 -4.11
C LEU A 669 7.35 -5.46 -4.23
N ILE A 670 7.80 -4.22 -4.29
CA ILE A 670 7.00 -3.03 -4.59
C ILE A 670 7.74 -2.25 -5.68
N VAL A 671 7.03 -1.77 -6.69
CA VAL A 671 7.59 -0.96 -7.77
C VAL A 671 6.75 0.29 -7.90
N ASP A 672 7.37 1.42 -7.61
CA ASP A 672 6.80 2.76 -7.79
C ASP A 672 7.50 3.43 -8.99
N ILE A 673 6.80 4.32 -9.71
CA ILE A 673 7.32 5.09 -10.85
C ILE A 673 7.03 6.57 -10.63
N ASN A 674 7.96 7.43 -11.03
CA ASN A 674 7.89 8.87 -10.80
C ASN A 674 8.27 9.71 -12.05
N GLY A 675 8.50 9.04 -13.17
CA GLY A 675 8.82 9.70 -14.43
C GLY A 675 9.21 8.72 -15.53
N VAL A 676 9.16 9.19 -16.77
CA VAL A 676 9.51 8.42 -17.97
C VAL A 676 10.33 9.25 -18.94
N TRP A 677 11.05 8.58 -19.84
CA TRP A 677 11.68 9.22 -20.99
C TRP A 677 11.01 8.73 -22.27
N SER A 678 10.69 9.64 -23.20
CA SER A 678 9.90 9.33 -24.41
C SER A 678 10.31 10.11 -25.64
#